data_AF-A0A936XUP0-F1
#
_entry.id   AF-A0A936XUP0-F1
#
_cell.length_a   1.000
_cell.length_b   1.000
_cell.length_c   1.000
_cell.angle_alpha   90.00
_cell.angle_beta   90.00
_cell.angle_gamma   90.00
#
_symmetry.space_group_name_H-M   'P 1'
#
loop_
_entity.id
_entity.type
_entity.pdbx_description
1 polymer ?
#
loop_
_entity_poly.entity_id
_entity_poly.type
_entity_poly.pdbx_seq_one_letter_code
_entity_poly.pdbx_strand_id
1 'polypeptide(L)'
;MNLSSLSRAAITIFLCFAFAVSYATTFYIDPNGNDATGNGSIGNPWKTLRKATQTVTAAGNIIHVNAGTYLETQTSFLAVGVNIEGAGMTLSIVKGEMTGQFSTLLSLDSPNDVSGNQSISGLTFDGQYVNATTYKTWIGIFVTGRGNVLVHDCKIINFSNRGVVFDGNDFDDPIYDPGHYAVGNKFYNNTVLNSAENNGSFGTGLLNIGSQMGMEIYGNTMIQDQRPDFKNGWPIKPWNNGWLKGVKIYNNTLTKASYKGTYPGQNGDWDFCLEFINVEGLEIYNNTIQGSIDMNFTRKGSYAFSAWIHHNTLGRTPANSNFESGIVLEFRTESILIENNVLNNVSSGVQFNTRPVNDDGGFPNPGGGIPTGGFSYLLNNTIRNNLFSNLYYGNGAGTAGGVVIVSENGNDEQINGMNIYNNTFVAKTGAAPITCLDFSNQENGNATNVNIRNNIAIGFTYTWLAGSSTNTAMSNVVVTHNDAFNNGSGNAPDWPAGNPTSYTYNNNLSVNPLFVSTTDFHLQVTSPVIDEGVDIGLPFAGNAPDMGYAEFGLGGPLPVKLVDFTVRENNGKNLLQWTTATESNSDYFNIERSINAQFYEPIGRVSASGFSTTQINYSFIDNDPAKGTNYYRLAMIDRSGRSEYSKIVSITSKETQGIDITYADLSSMTNTLTIKIKSTQLLPANISIIDMNGRIVFNTEVQLQKGSNSFAKAIPVLPGGIYFVRLFTANETIVKRAFSKSQ
;
A
#
# COMPACT_ATOMS: atom_id res chain seq x y z
N MET A 1 -43.45 50.52 34.23
CA MET A 1 -42.43 49.48 33.98
C MET A 1 -43.15 48.29 33.36
N ASN A 2 -42.71 47.89 32.16
CA ASN A 2 -43.09 46.72 31.34
C ASN A 2 -44.51 46.60 30.74
N LEU A 3 -44.55 46.94 29.44
CA LEU A 3 -45.36 46.33 28.39
C LEU A 3 -44.83 44.91 28.06
N SER A 4 -45.72 43.94 27.83
CA SER A 4 -45.69 43.07 26.64
C SER A 4 -46.78 41.99 26.69
N SER A 5 -47.71 42.04 25.74
CA SER A 5 -48.30 40.83 25.16
C SER A 5 -48.74 41.15 23.74
N LEU A 6 -48.07 40.56 22.76
CA LEU A 6 -48.48 40.59 21.36
C LEU A 6 -48.02 39.28 20.72
N SER A 7 -49.01 38.46 20.43
CA SER A 7 -48.97 37.23 19.65
C SER A 7 -48.44 37.49 18.24
N ARG A 8 -47.52 36.65 17.75
CA ARG A 8 -47.28 36.49 16.32
C ARG A 8 -47.18 35.01 15.96
N ALA A 9 -48.06 34.61 15.04
CA ALA A 9 -48.07 33.31 14.38
C ALA A 9 -46.80 33.13 13.54
N ALA A 10 -46.17 31.97 13.66
CA ALA A 10 -45.09 31.53 12.79
C ALA A 10 -45.69 30.85 11.56
N ILE A 11 -45.53 31.47 10.39
CA ILE A 11 -45.78 30.85 9.08
C ILE A 11 -44.52 30.06 8.74
N THR A 12 -44.57 28.74 8.85
CA THR A 12 -43.50 27.85 8.37
C THR A 12 -43.69 27.63 6.86
N ILE A 13 -42.83 28.26 6.05
CA ILE A 13 -42.73 27.98 4.61
C ILE A 13 -41.94 26.67 4.45
N PHE A 14 -42.61 25.60 4.04
CA PHE A 14 -41.96 24.37 3.59
C PHE A 14 -41.36 24.63 2.19
N LEU A 15 -40.07 24.91 2.11
CA LEU A 15 -39.31 24.83 0.86
C LEU A 15 -39.07 23.35 0.54
N CYS A 16 -39.91 22.78 -0.33
CA CYS A 16 -39.65 21.49 -0.96
C CYS A 16 -38.45 21.64 -1.91
N PHE A 17 -37.24 21.32 -1.44
CA PHE A 17 -36.13 21.03 -2.34
C PHE A 17 -36.45 19.75 -3.10
N ALA A 18 -36.84 19.89 -4.37
CA ALA A 18 -36.86 18.79 -5.31
C ALA A 18 -35.40 18.34 -5.53
N PHE A 19 -34.96 17.31 -4.81
CA PHE A 19 -33.74 16.60 -5.16
C PHE A 19 -33.99 15.86 -6.47
N ALA A 20 -33.60 16.46 -7.59
CA ALA A 20 -33.44 15.74 -8.83
C ALA A 20 -32.29 14.73 -8.62
N VAL A 21 -32.65 13.46 -8.43
CA VAL A 21 -31.68 12.36 -8.45
C VAL A 21 -31.21 12.23 -9.90
N SER A 22 -30.10 12.90 -10.22
CA SER A 22 -29.40 12.70 -11.49
C SER A 22 -28.75 11.32 -11.44
N TYR A 23 -29.24 10.38 -12.24
CA TYR A 23 -28.58 9.09 -12.42
C TYR A 23 -27.24 9.31 -13.14
N ALA A 24 -26.18 8.67 -12.65
CA ALA A 24 -24.89 8.61 -13.34
C ALA A 24 -25.10 8.09 -14.78
N THR A 25 -24.60 8.84 -15.76
CA THR A 25 -24.64 8.46 -17.18
C THR A 25 -23.28 7.92 -17.59
N THR A 26 -23.26 6.79 -18.31
CA THR A 26 -22.06 6.23 -18.91
C THR A 26 -21.93 6.70 -20.35
N PHE A 27 -20.77 7.26 -20.68
CA PHE A 27 -20.36 7.65 -22.01
C PHE A 27 -19.24 6.73 -22.51
N TYR A 28 -19.15 6.51 -23.81
CA TYR A 28 -18.28 5.49 -24.39
C TYR A 28 -17.28 6.10 -25.37
N ILE A 29 -16.04 5.61 -25.31
CA ILE A 29 -15.06 5.79 -26.37
C ILE A 29 -14.72 4.45 -27.01
N ASP A 30 -14.53 4.42 -28.33
CA ASP A 30 -14.20 3.22 -29.12
C ASP A 30 -13.16 3.59 -30.19
N PRO A 31 -12.19 2.71 -30.53
CA PRO A 31 -11.23 3.01 -31.60
C PRO A 31 -11.87 3.30 -32.95
N ASN A 32 -13.06 2.74 -33.19
CA ASN A 32 -13.88 2.97 -34.39
C ASN A 32 -14.88 4.13 -34.22
N GLY A 33 -14.88 4.80 -33.07
CA GLY A 33 -15.72 5.97 -32.80
C GLY A 33 -15.31 7.20 -33.62
N ASN A 34 -16.04 8.31 -33.41
CA ASN A 34 -15.81 9.55 -34.15
C ASN A 34 -15.97 10.77 -33.24
N ASP A 35 -14.95 11.61 -33.11
CA ASP A 35 -15.00 12.80 -32.23
C ASP A 35 -15.83 13.96 -32.81
N ALA A 36 -16.05 13.98 -34.13
CA ALA A 36 -16.83 15.02 -34.80
C ALA A 36 -18.32 14.71 -34.80
N THR A 37 -18.70 13.44 -34.99
CA THR A 37 -20.11 13.02 -35.14
C THR A 37 -20.60 12.10 -34.02
N GLY A 38 -19.71 11.57 -33.19
CA GLY A 38 -20.05 10.77 -32.02
C GLY A 38 -20.77 11.61 -30.96
N ASN A 39 -21.66 10.97 -30.22
CA ASN A 39 -22.39 11.60 -29.12
C ASN A 39 -22.07 10.95 -27.76
N GLY A 40 -21.09 10.05 -27.72
CA GLY A 40 -20.67 9.35 -26.51
C GLY A 40 -21.62 8.26 -26.05
N SER A 41 -22.71 7.97 -26.78
CA SER A 41 -23.54 6.81 -26.51
C SER A 41 -22.87 5.52 -27.00
N ILE A 42 -23.29 4.37 -26.46
CA ILE A 42 -22.77 3.05 -26.89
C ILE A 42 -22.93 2.78 -28.39
N GLY A 43 -23.98 3.32 -29.03
CA GLY A 43 -24.25 3.14 -30.46
C GLY A 43 -23.54 4.15 -31.37
N ASN A 44 -22.99 5.23 -30.80
CA ASN A 44 -22.25 6.26 -31.54
C ASN A 44 -21.16 6.89 -30.63
N PRO A 45 -20.15 6.11 -30.25
CA PRO A 45 -19.13 6.51 -29.28
C PRO A 45 -18.20 7.58 -29.85
N TRP A 46 -17.54 8.31 -28.96
CA TRP A 46 -16.39 9.15 -29.35
C TRP A 46 -15.17 8.28 -29.65
N LYS A 47 -14.17 8.87 -30.29
CA LYS A 47 -12.92 8.20 -30.65
C LYS A 47 -11.85 8.35 -29.58
N THR A 48 -11.77 9.51 -28.91
CA THR A 48 -10.66 9.84 -28.00
C THR A 48 -11.13 10.12 -26.58
N LEU A 49 -10.26 9.85 -25.62
CA LEU A 49 -10.41 10.26 -24.23
C LEU A 49 -10.38 11.79 -24.13
N ARG A 50 -9.59 12.48 -24.96
CA ARG A 50 -9.59 13.95 -25.02
C ARG A 50 -10.99 14.49 -25.30
N LYS A 51 -11.68 13.95 -26.30
CA LYS A 51 -13.04 14.39 -26.63
C LYS A 51 -14.02 14.10 -25.50
N ALA A 52 -13.93 12.92 -24.90
CA ALA A 52 -14.80 12.53 -23.79
C ALA A 52 -14.63 13.46 -22.58
N THR A 53 -13.37 13.70 -22.16
CA THR A 53 -13.06 14.58 -21.01
C THR A 53 -13.41 16.05 -21.23
N GLN A 54 -13.43 16.53 -22.48
CA GLN A 54 -13.95 17.87 -22.81
C GLN A 54 -15.48 17.98 -22.70
N THR A 55 -16.20 16.86 -22.80
CA THR A 55 -17.66 16.85 -22.97
C THR A 55 -18.37 16.40 -21.69
N VAL A 56 -17.80 15.43 -20.98
CA VAL A 56 -18.38 14.87 -19.76
C VAL A 56 -17.87 15.66 -18.56
N THR A 57 -18.73 16.50 -17.99
CA THR A 57 -18.37 17.42 -16.90
C THR A 57 -19.17 17.23 -15.62
N ALA A 58 -20.32 16.55 -15.67
CA ALA A 58 -21.15 16.34 -14.49
C ALA A 58 -20.63 15.18 -13.63
N ALA A 59 -20.47 15.44 -12.33
CA ALA A 59 -20.03 14.47 -11.33
C ALA A 59 -20.92 13.23 -11.28
N GLY A 60 -20.31 12.07 -11.00
CA GLY A 60 -20.95 10.76 -11.01
C GLY A 60 -20.97 10.08 -12.38
N ASN A 61 -20.82 10.83 -13.48
CA ASN A 61 -20.75 10.22 -14.81
C ASN A 61 -19.49 9.36 -14.98
N ILE A 62 -19.58 8.43 -15.94
CA ILE A 62 -18.52 7.47 -16.24
C ILE A 62 -18.13 7.64 -17.70
N ILE A 63 -16.83 7.72 -17.97
CA ILE A 63 -16.24 7.53 -19.30
C ILE A 63 -15.74 6.09 -19.37
N HIS A 64 -16.48 5.26 -20.11
CA HIS A 64 -16.12 3.87 -20.38
C HIS A 64 -15.22 3.78 -21.62
N VAL A 65 -14.04 3.22 -21.44
CA VAL A 65 -13.04 2.98 -22.49
C VAL A 65 -13.18 1.55 -22.98
N ASN A 66 -13.80 1.35 -24.14
CA ASN A 66 -13.92 0.02 -24.74
C ASN A 66 -12.53 -0.61 -24.98
N ALA A 67 -12.52 -1.92 -25.23
CA ALA A 67 -11.29 -2.61 -25.62
C ALA A 67 -10.74 -2.02 -26.92
N GLY A 68 -9.44 -1.68 -26.92
CA GLY A 68 -8.78 -1.05 -28.05
C GLY A 68 -7.55 -0.25 -27.66
N THR A 69 -6.88 0.28 -28.68
CA THR A 69 -5.78 1.24 -28.52
C THR A 69 -6.21 2.62 -29.01
N TYR A 70 -6.00 3.60 -28.15
CA TYR A 70 -6.37 5.00 -28.34
C TYR A 70 -5.09 5.83 -28.37
N LEU A 71 -5.04 6.82 -29.27
CA LEU A 71 -3.90 7.72 -29.40
C LEU A 71 -4.33 9.13 -29.04
N GLU A 72 -3.75 9.66 -27.96
CA GLU A 72 -3.99 11.02 -27.47
C GLU A 72 -2.83 11.92 -27.88
N THR A 73 -3.12 12.96 -28.66
CA THR A 73 -2.15 13.98 -29.08
C THR A 73 -2.25 15.27 -28.24
N GLN A 74 -3.16 15.29 -27.26
CA GLN A 74 -3.41 16.40 -26.35
C GLN A 74 -3.81 15.89 -24.97
N THR A 75 -3.55 16.69 -23.94
CA THR A 75 -3.90 16.38 -22.56
C THR A 75 -5.41 16.23 -22.37
N SER A 76 -5.81 15.14 -21.74
CA SER A 76 -7.18 14.93 -21.28
C SER A 76 -7.37 15.53 -19.89
N PHE A 77 -8.35 16.44 -19.73
CA PHE A 77 -8.61 17.14 -18.46
C PHE A 77 -9.89 16.60 -17.84
N LEU A 78 -9.77 15.77 -16.81
CA LEU A 78 -10.90 15.10 -16.19
C LEU A 78 -11.59 16.01 -15.19
N ALA A 79 -12.86 16.34 -15.48
CA ALA A 79 -13.70 17.14 -14.60
C ALA A 79 -13.90 16.47 -13.23
N VAL A 80 -14.12 17.30 -12.21
CA VAL A 80 -14.34 16.85 -10.82
C VAL A 80 -15.55 15.91 -10.76
N GLY A 81 -15.36 14.72 -10.17
CA GLY A 81 -16.41 13.72 -9.99
C GLY A 81 -16.67 12.82 -11.19
N VAL A 82 -15.97 12.99 -12.30
CA VAL A 82 -16.13 12.11 -13.47
C VAL A 82 -15.18 10.92 -13.34
N ASN A 83 -15.73 9.73 -13.52
CA ASN A 83 -14.99 8.47 -13.43
C ASN A 83 -14.47 8.05 -14.81
N ILE A 84 -13.38 7.28 -14.83
CA ILE A 84 -12.90 6.55 -16.00
C ILE A 84 -12.84 5.07 -15.63
N GLU A 85 -13.42 4.22 -16.48
CA GLU A 85 -13.25 2.78 -16.40
C GLU A 85 -12.86 2.21 -17.77
N GLY A 86 -11.97 1.23 -17.79
CA GLY A 86 -11.65 0.47 -19.00
C GLY A 86 -12.17 -0.96 -18.95
N ALA A 87 -12.18 -1.62 -20.11
CA ALA A 87 -12.55 -3.03 -20.24
C ALA A 87 -11.54 -4.01 -19.60
N GLY A 88 -10.39 -3.50 -19.12
CA GLY A 88 -9.32 -4.26 -18.49
C GLY A 88 -7.94 -3.73 -18.89
N MET A 89 -6.95 -3.84 -18.00
CA MET A 89 -5.59 -3.29 -18.22
C MET A 89 -4.94 -3.75 -19.53
N THR A 90 -5.22 -4.97 -20.00
CA THR A 90 -4.66 -5.51 -21.25
C THR A 90 -5.51 -5.23 -22.48
N LEU A 91 -6.74 -4.74 -22.29
CA LEU A 91 -7.73 -4.55 -23.34
C LEU A 91 -7.86 -3.08 -23.73
N SER A 92 -7.92 -2.17 -22.77
CA SER A 92 -8.07 -0.73 -22.99
C SER A 92 -6.73 -0.03 -22.80
N ILE A 93 -6.15 0.49 -23.89
CA ILE A 93 -4.80 1.08 -23.90
C ILE A 93 -4.89 2.51 -24.43
N VAL A 94 -4.57 3.49 -23.60
CA VAL A 94 -4.49 4.91 -23.96
C VAL A 94 -3.03 5.31 -24.08
N LYS A 95 -2.59 5.65 -25.30
CA LYS A 95 -1.23 6.06 -25.61
C LYS A 95 -1.13 7.57 -25.74
N GLY A 96 -0.12 8.16 -25.11
CA GLY A 96 0.21 9.56 -25.29
C GLY A 96 1.22 9.80 -26.40
N GLU A 97 0.95 10.77 -27.26
CA GLU A 97 1.87 11.32 -28.27
C GLU A 97 1.88 12.86 -28.19
N MET A 98 2.37 13.36 -27.06
CA MET A 98 2.49 14.79 -26.75
C MET A 98 3.92 15.13 -26.37
N THR A 99 4.70 15.69 -27.29
CA THR A 99 6.09 16.05 -27.00
C THR A 99 6.17 17.36 -26.25
N GLY A 100 7.00 17.43 -25.21
CA GLY A 100 7.29 18.65 -24.47
C GLY A 100 7.33 18.44 -22.97
N GLN A 101 8.01 19.35 -22.28
CA GLN A 101 7.97 19.44 -20.83
C GLN A 101 6.53 19.73 -20.38
N PHE A 102 6.11 19.04 -19.31
CA PHE A 102 4.78 18.95 -18.72
C PHE A 102 3.68 18.37 -19.62
N SER A 103 4.02 17.67 -20.69
CA SER A 103 3.01 16.93 -21.45
C SER A 103 2.43 15.80 -20.61
N THR A 104 1.19 16.01 -20.16
CA THR A 104 0.47 15.12 -19.26
C THR A 104 -0.62 14.39 -20.03
N LEU A 105 -0.71 13.08 -19.89
CA LEU A 105 -1.74 12.30 -20.58
C LEU A 105 -3.13 12.56 -19.99
N LEU A 106 -3.23 12.46 -18.66
CA LEU A 106 -4.47 12.69 -17.91
C LEU A 106 -4.23 13.66 -16.74
N SER A 107 -4.89 14.81 -16.76
CA SER A 107 -4.82 15.83 -15.71
C SER A 107 -6.16 15.93 -14.96
N LEU A 108 -6.06 16.02 -13.63
CA LEU A 108 -7.14 16.14 -12.67
C LEU A 108 -6.89 17.41 -11.82
N ASP A 109 -6.91 18.56 -12.48
CA ASP A 109 -6.58 19.82 -11.83
C ASP A 109 -7.79 20.43 -11.09
N SER A 110 -7.56 20.93 -9.88
CA SER A 110 -8.54 21.69 -9.11
C SER A 110 -7.83 22.64 -8.14
N PRO A 111 -8.50 23.70 -7.65
CA PRO A 111 -8.08 24.41 -6.45
C PRO A 111 -7.92 23.46 -5.26
N ASN A 112 -7.28 23.94 -4.19
CA ASN A 112 -7.04 23.18 -2.95
C ASN A 112 -8.36 22.71 -2.34
N ASP A 113 -8.29 21.60 -1.61
CA ASP A 113 -9.39 21.05 -0.80
C ASP A 113 -10.65 20.67 -1.60
N VAL A 114 -10.53 20.42 -2.91
CA VAL A 114 -11.64 19.98 -3.76
C VAL A 114 -11.81 18.47 -3.65
N SER A 115 -12.97 18.01 -3.20
CA SER A 115 -13.31 16.59 -3.20
C SER A 115 -13.65 16.12 -4.62
N GLY A 116 -12.80 15.26 -5.18
CA GLY A 116 -12.98 14.62 -6.47
C GLY A 116 -14.12 13.61 -6.45
N ASN A 117 -14.16 12.70 -5.46
CA ASN A 117 -15.09 11.56 -5.39
C ASN A 117 -15.16 10.79 -6.73
N GLN A 118 -14.01 10.41 -7.26
CA GLN A 118 -13.88 9.82 -8.59
C GLN A 118 -12.86 8.68 -8.62
N SER A 119 -13.06 7.75 -9.53
CA SER A 119 -12.22 6.58 -9.78
C SER A 119 -11.70 6.56 -11.21
N ILE A 120 -10.46 6.09 -11.37
CA ILE A 120 -9.78 5.81 -12.63
C ILE A 120 -9.30 4.37 -12.55
N SER A 121 -9.85 3.49 -13.40
CA SER A 121 -9.57 2.06 -13.29
C SER A 121 -9.65 1.25 -14.57
N GLY A 122 -8.99 0.09 -14.60
CA GLY A 122 -9.21 -0.94 -15.62
C GLY A 122 -8.59 -0.64 -16.99
N LEU A 123 -7.51 0.15 -17.07
CA LEU A 123 -6.87 0.49 -18.34
C LEU A 123 -5.35 0.66 -18.23
N THR A 124 -4.67 0.63 -19.38
CA THR A 124 -3.27 1.01 -19.51
C THR A 124 -3.13 2.45 -19.99
N PHE A 125 -2.28 3.22 -19.31
CA PHE A 125 -1.73 4.49 -19.78
C PHE A 125 -0.27 4.26 -20.23
N ASP A 126 0.04 4.56 -21.49
CA ASP A 126 1.37 4.31 -22.09
C ASP A 126 1.96 5.61 -22.68
N GLY A 127 3.06 6.08 -22.09
CA GLY A 127 3.77 7.29 -22.50
C GLY A 127 4.72 7.10 -23.68
N GLN A 128 4.89 5.85 -24.15
CA GLN A 128 5.73 5.47 -25.29
C GLN A 128 7.19 5.94 -25.20
N TYR A 129 7.76 6.00 -24.00
CA TYR A 129 9.19 6.19 -23.79
C TYR A 129 10.00 5.06 -24.43
N VAL A 130 10.98 5.46 -25.26
CA VAL A 130 11.99 4.57 -25.83
C VAL A 130 13.37 4.90 -25.25
N ASN A 131 13.73 6.19 -25.25
CA ASN A 131 14.92 6.73 -24.61
C ASN A 131 14.76 8.24 -24.37
N ALA A 132 15.76 8.86 -23.75
CA ALA A 132 15.74 10.28 -23.36
C ALA A 132 15.57 11.28 -24.52
N THR A 133 15.84 10.91 -25.78
CA THR A 133 15.74 11.81 -26.94
C THR A 133 14.56 11.53 -27.85
N THR A 134 13.89 10.38 -27.69
CA THR A 134 12.80 9.91 -28.58
C THR A 134 11.50 9.59 -27.83
N TYR A 135 11.37 10.07 -26.59
CA TYR A 135 10.15 9.93 -25.80
C TYR A 135 8.96 10.68 -26.41
N LYS A 136 7.75 10.26 -26.04
CA LYS A 136 6.51 10.81 -26.60
C LYS A 136 5.63 11.53 -25.61
N THR A 137 5.64 11.18 -24.32
CA THR A 137 4.83 11.85 -23.29
C THR A 137 5.57 11.87 -21.97
N TRP A 138 5.49 12.99 -21.25
CA TRP A 138 6.32 13.25 -20.07
C TRP A 138 5.71 12.71 -18.79
N ILE A 139 4.42 12.94 -18.57
CA ILE A 139 3.68 12.58 -17.35
C ILE A 139 2.44 11.74 -17.69
N GLY A 140 2.19 10.69 -16.90
CA GLY A 140 0.98 9.87 -17.03
C GLY A 140 -0.27 10.54 -16.45
N ILE A 141 -0.41 10.47 -15.13
CA ILE A 141 -1.57 11.02 -14.41
C ILE A 141 -1.10 12.12 -13.45
N PHE A 142 -1.74 13.28 -13.51
CA PHE A 142 -1.45 14.40 -12.61
C PHE A 142 -2.71 14.79 -11.85
N VAL A 143 -2.69 14.64 -10.52
CA VAL A 143 -3.80 15.02 -9.62
C VAL A 143 -3.33 16.19 -8.77
N THR A 144 -4.03 17.33 -8.83
CA THR A 144 -3.64 18.51 -8.04
C THR A 144 -4.83 19.18 -7.36
N GLY A 145 -4.67 19.50 -6.08
CA GLY A 145 -5.67 20.12 -5.21
C GLY A 145 -6.88 19.23 -4.90
N ARG A 146 -6.84 17.97 -5.36
CA ARG A 146 -8.01 17.09 -5.39
C ARG A 146 -7.89 15.95 -4.37
N GLY A 147 -8.88 15.81 -3.50
CA GLY A 147 -9.05 14.68 -2.59
C GLY A 147 -10.04 13.63 -3.12
N ASN A 148 -10.17 12.50 -2.42
CA ASN A 148 -11.07 11.39 -2.77
C ASN A 148 -10.94 10.90 -4.22
N VAL A 149 -9.72 10.90 -4.75
CA VAL A 149 -9.38 10.33 -6.05
C VAL A 149 -8.82 8.91 -5.85
N LEU A 150 -9.42 7.95 -6.54
CA LEU A 150 -9.00 6.56 -6.54
C LEU A 150 -8.34 6.25 -7.89
N VAL A 151 -7.08 5.84 -7.90
CA VAL A 151 -6.41 5.30 -9.09
C VAL A 151 -6.06 3.85 -8.81
N HIS A 152 -6.70 2.92 -9.53
CA HIS A 152 -6.55 1.51 -9.22
C HIS A 152 -6.74 0.58 -10.41
N ASP A 153 -6.22 -0.64 -10.31
CA ASP A 153 -6.31 -1.66 -11.35
C ASP A 153 -5.89 -1.10 -12.73
N CYS A 154 -4.88 -0.23 -12.72
CA CYS A 154 -4.31 0.41 -13.90
C CYS A 154 -2.87 -0.06 -14.14
N LYS A 155 -2.46 0.00 -15.41
CA LYS A 155 -1.06 -0.13 -15.79
C LYS A 155 -0.56 1.22 -16.31
N ILE A 156 0.46 1.79 -15.69
CA ILE A 156 1.03 3.10 -16.06
C ILE A 156 2.49 2.87 -16.49
N ILE A 157 2.79 3.05 -17.77
CA ILE A 157 4.07 2.64 -18.33
C ILE A 157 4.70 3.66 -19.27
N ASN A 158 6.03 3.64 -19.33
CA ASN A 158 6.85 4.31 -20.34
C ASN A 158 6.61 5.82 -20.43
N PHE A 159 6.42 6.53 -19.32
CA PHE A 159 6.47 7.99 -19.33
C PHE A 159 7.91 8.46 -19.20
N SER A 160 8.35 9.50 -19.92
CA SER A 160 9.76 9.91 -19.83
C SER A 160 10.15 10.36 -18.43
N ASN A 161 9.26 11.04 -17.72
CA ASN A 161 9.60 11.73 -16.49
C ASN A 161 8.81 11.25 -15.28
N ARG A 162 7.47 11.20 -15.30
CA ARG A 162 6.69 10.74 -14.13
C ARG A 162 5.53 9.84 -14.52
N GLY A 163 5.29 8.79 -13.74
CA GLY A 163 4.11 7.95 -13.89
C GLY A 163 2.87 8.67 -13.39
N VAL A 164 2.81 8.89 -12.08
CA VAL A 164 1.67 9.50 -11.38
C VAL A 164 2.15 10.56 -10.39
N VAL A 165 1.40 11.66 -10.29
CA VAL A 165 1.59 12.73 -9.31
C VAL A 165 0.29 12.93 -8.52
N PHE A 166 0.40 12.96 -7.20
CA PHE A 166 -0.62 13.49 -6.29
C PHE A 166 -0.06 14.69 -5.54
N ASP A 167 -0.60 15.85 -5.86
CA ASP A 167 -0.24 17.14 -5.31
C ASP A 167 -1.43 17.73 -4.56
N GLY A 168 -1.24 18.19 -3.33
CA GLY A 168 -2.25 18.94 -2.58
C GLY A 168 -2.46 20.37 -3.10
N ASN A 169 -1.66 20.81 -4.07
CA ASN A 169 -1.64 22.14 -4.69
C ASN A 169 -1.15 23.24 -3.73
N ASP A 170 -0.03 22.98 -3.03
CA ASP A 170 0.67 24.01 -2.26
C ASP A 170 2.12 24.21 -2.73
N PHE A 171 2.59 25.44 -2.56
CA PHE A 171 3.89 25.92 -3.04
C PHE A 171 5.05 25.44 -2.16
N ASP A 172 6.21 25.36 -2.80
CA ASP A 172 7.50 24.91 -2.28
C ASP A 172 8.00 25.70 -1.06
N ASP A 173 7.62 25.29 0.15
CA ASP A 173 8.36 25.64 1.36
C ASP A 173 8.80 24.37 2.13
N PRO A 174 10.11 24.11 2.27
CA PRO A 174 10.61 22.95 3.01
C PRO A 174 10.51 23.12 4.54
N ILE A 175 10.30 24.34 5.03
CA ILE A 175 10.32 24.70 6.45
C ILE A 175 8.90 24.83 6.99
N TYR A 176 8.00 25.49 6.26
CA TYR A 176 6.65 25.76 6.72
C TYR A 176 5.65 24.74 6.19
N ASP A 177 4.82 24.24 7.10
CA ASP A 177 3.68 23.37 6.78
C ASP A 177 2.77 24.09 5.77
N PRO A 178 2.36 23.43 4.67
CA PRO A 178 1.46 24.01 3.66
C PRO A 178 0.13 24.50 4.27
N GLY A 179 -0.31 23.90 5.37
CA GLY A 179 -1.58 24.25 6.01
C GLY A 179 -2.82 23.69 5.30
N HIS A 180 -2.66 23.16 4.08
CA HIS A 180 -3.68 22.48 3.29
C HIS A 180 -3.18 21.11 2.82
N TYR A 181 -4.06 20.09 2.88
CA TYR A 181 -3.74 18.72 2.50
C TYR A 181 -4.90 18.09 1.74
N ALA A 182 -4.62 17.46 0.60
CA ALA A 182 -5.61 16.60 -0.03
C ALA A 182 -5.84 15.33 0.80
N VAL A 183 -7.11 14.95 0.96
CA VAL A 183 -7.52 13.82 1.82
C VAL A 183 -8.23 12.73 1.03
N GLY A 184 -8.17 11.49 1.52
CA GLY A 184 -8.94 10.36 1.00
C GLY A 184 -8.50 9.82 -0.36
N ASN A 185 -7.36 10.30 -0.87
CA ASN A 185 -6.75 9.75 -2.08
C ASN A 185 -6.24 8.33 -1.85
N LYS A 186 -6.41 7.46 -2.84
CA LYS A 186 -5.89 6.08 -2.79
C LYS A 186 -5.25 5.68 -4.12
N PHE A 187 -4.11 5.02 -4.03
CA PHE A 187 -3.37 4.48 -5.17
C PHE A 187 -3.10 2.99 -4.96
N TYR A 188 -3.86 2.12 -5.63
CA TYR A 188 -3.81 0.70 -5.29
C TYR A 188 -4.00 -0.29 -6.43
N ASN A 189 -3.46 -1.50 -6.30
CA ASN A 189 -3.53 -2.56 -7.31
C ASN A 189 -3.03 -2.15 -8.70
N ASN A 190 -2.11 -1.18 -8.77
CA ASN A 190 -1.55 -0.72 -10.03
C ASN A 190 -0.24 -1.42 -10.37
N THR A 191 0.06 -1.47 -11.67
CA THR A 191 1.39 -1.81 -12.19
C THR A 191 2.02 -0.56 -12.80
N VAL A 192 3.11 -0.05 -12.21
CA VAL A 192 3.79 1.16 -12.68
C VAL A 192 5.22 0.83 -13.08
N LEU A 193 5.59 1.06 -14.34
CA LEU A 193 6.88 0.62 -14.89
C LEU A 193 7.53 1.70 -15.74
N ASN A 194 8.87 1.79 -15.71
CA ASN A 194 9.67 2.59 -16.65
C ASN A 194 9.18 4.03 -16.86
N SER A 195 8.66 4.65 -15.81
CA SER A 195 7.98 5.95 -15.87
C SER A 195 8.66 7.02 -15.03
N ALA A 196 9.93 6.81 -14.68
CA ALA A 196 10.69 7.71 -13.84
C ALA A 196 12.14 7.86 -14.33
N GLU A 197 12.64 9.09 -14.36
CA GLU A 197 14.01 9.43 -14.76
C GLU A 197 14.90 9.91 -13.63
N ASN A 198 16.20 9.66 -13.82
CA ASN A 198 17.27 10.46 -13.26
C ASN A 198 17.98 11.19 -14.41
N ASN A 199 18.02 12.53 -14.34
CA ASN A 199 18.67 13.35 -15.37
C ASN A 199 20.12 13.76 -15.01
N GLY A 200 20.62 13.36 -13.84
CA GLY A 200 21.95 13.69 -13.32
C GLY A 200 21.96 14.83 -12.31
N SER A 201 20.89 15.63 -12.25
CA SER A 201 20.72 16.73 -11.28
C SER A 201 19.52 16.50 -10.36
N PHE A 202 18.46 15.90 -10.89
CA PHE A 202 17.23 15.63 -10.17
C PHE A 202 16.64 14.28 -10.60
N GLY A 203 15.89 13.68 -9.67
CA GLY A 203 15.29 12.38 -9.80
C GLY A 203 13.78 12.39 -9.60
N THR A 204 13.05 11.57 -10.36
CA THR A 204 11.59 11.50 -10.33
C THR A 204 11.06 10.15 -9.89
N GLY A 205 9.79 10.11 -9.46
CA GLY A 205 9.12 8.90 -9.01
C GLY A 205 8.22 8.26 -10.07
N LEU A 206 8.02 6.94 -9.98
CA LEU A 206 6.88 6.26 -10.61
C LEU A 206 5.57 6.81 -10.00
N LEU A 207 5.58 7.01 -8.69
CA LEU A 207 4.59 7.76 -7.93
C LEU A 207 5.29 8.93 -7.22
N ASN A 208 4.70 10.13 -7.33
CA ASN A 208 5.20 11.34 -6.67
C ASN A 208 4.08 11.88 -5.79
N ILE A 209 4.35 12.16 -4.51
CA ILE A 209 3.32 12.59 -3.55
C ILE A 209 3.77 13.81 -2.74
N GLY A 210 2.86 14.76 -2.56
CA GLY A 210 3.06 15.97 -1.77
C GLY A 210 1.75 16.52 -1.24
N SER A 211 1.79 17.13 -0.05
CA SER A 211 0.63 17.72 0.63
C SER A 211 -0.57 16.77 0.71
N GLN A 212 -0.32 15.53 1.16
CA GLN A 212 -1.34 14.49 1.32
C GLN A 212 -1.58 14.16 2.79
N MET A 213 -2.85 13.99 3.18
CA MET A 213 -3.22 13.55 4.51
C MET A 213 -4.12 12.31 4.45
N GLY A 214 -3.70 11.24 5.13
CA GLY A 214 -4.43 9.97 5.18
C GLY A 214 -4.47 9.19 3.86
N MET A 215 -3.57 9.50 2.91
CA MET A 215 -3.49 8.78 1.64
C MET A 215 -3.06 7.31 1.86
N GLU A 216 -3.66 6.39 1.11
CA GLU A 216 -3.31 4.97 1.14
C GLU A 216 -2.70 4.51 -0.19
N ILE A 217 -1.55 3.83 -0.11
CA ILE A 217 -0.80 3.30 -1.26
C ILE A 217 -0.57 1.79 -1.05
N TYR A 218 -1.28 0.93 -1.77
CA TYR A 218 -1.20 -0.51 -1.50
C TYR A 218 -1.43 -1.47 -2.67
N GLY A 219 -0.91 -2.68 -2.56
CA GLY A 219 -1.12 -3.72 -3.59
C GLY A 219 -0.47 -3.40 -4.94
N ASN A 220 0.41 -2.40 -5.01
CA ASN A 220 1.01 -1.98 -6.26
C ASN A 220 2.29 -2.78 -6.57
N THR A 221 2.57 -2.93 -7.86
CA THR A 221 3.87 -3.36 -8.38
C THR A 221 4.54 -2.16 -9.07
N MET A 222 5.64 -1.65 -8.50
CA MET A 222 6.37 -0.50 -9.02
C MET A 222 7.82 -0.87 -9.32
N ILE A 223 8.22 -0.87 -10.58
CA ILE A 223 9.55 -1.35 -11.00
C ILE A 223 10.20 -0.29 -11.89
N GLN A 224 11.33 0.24 -11.45
CA GLN A 224 12.15 1.22 -12.17
C GLN A 224 13.60 0.74 -12.27
N ASP A 225 13.83 -0.23 -13.14
CA ASP A 225 15.13 -0.85 -13.41
C ASP A 225 15.46 -1.00 -14.90
N GLN A 226 14.63 -0.42 -15.78
CA GLN A 226 14.65 -0.71 -17.22
C GLN A 226 15.52 0.28 -18.02
N ARG A 227 16.00 1.35 -17.41
CA ARG A 227 16.81 2.38 -18.09
C ARG A 227 18.31 2.09 -17.91
N PRO A 228 19.18 2.69 -18.74
CA PRO A 228 20.62 2.61 -18.54
C PRO A 228 21.05 3.06 -17.13
N ASP A 229 22.24 2.64 -16.72
CA ASP A 229 22.85 3.06 -15.46
C ASP A 229 22.82 4.61 -15.33
N PHE A 230 22.54 5.09 -14.12
CA PHE A 230 22.38 6.52 -13.80
C PHE A 230 21.23 7.24 -14.53
N LYS A 231 20.31 6.52 -15.17
CA LYS A 231 19.12 7.11 -15.84
C LYS A 231 17.78 6.64 -15.27
N ASN A 232 17.78 5.70 -14.34
CA ASN A 232 16.59 5.24 -13.64
C ASN A 232 16.18 6.26 -12.57
N GLY A 233 14.90 6.60 -12.53
CA GLY A 233 14.30 7.25 -11.38
C GLY A 233 14.02 6.27 -10.24
N TRP A 234 12.99 6.56 -9.45
CA TRP A 234 12.66 5.85 -8.22
C TRP A 234 11.21 5.37 -8.19
N PRO A 235 10.88 4.31 -7.43
CA PRO A 235 9.48 3.95 -7.22
C PRO A 235 8.62 5.04 -6.57
N ILE A 236 9.03 5.61 -5.43
CA ILE A 236 8.27 6.67 -4.75
C ILE A 236 9.19 7.84 -4.43
N LYS A 237 8.78 9.05 -4.82
CA LYS A 237 9.48 10.32 -4.55
C LYS A 237 8.53 11.36 -3.95
N PRO A 238 9.04 12.36 -3.22
CA PRO A 238 8.27 13.50 -2.82
C PRO A 238 7.93 14.39 -4.03
N TRP A 239 6.83 15.14 -3.90
CA TRP A 239 6.45 16.26 -4.74
C TRP A 239 6.34 17.51 -3.87
N ASN A 240 6.81 18.67 -4.35
CA ASN A 240 6.80 19.97 -3.65
C ASN A 240 7.17 19.88 -2.15
N ASN A 241 8.41 19.47 -1.83
CA ASN A 241 8.92 19.25 -0.46
C ASN A 241 8.19 18.19 0.38
N GLY A 242 7.26 17.44 -0.22
CA GLY A 242 6.85 16.12 0.26
C GLY A 242 5.98 16.07 1.50
N TRP A 243 5.37 17.17 1.97
CA TRP A 243 4.60 17.19 3.22
C TRP A 243 3.53 16.09 3.31
N LEU A 244 3.68 15.13 4.25
CA LEU A 244 2.73 14.01 4.45
C LEU A 244 2.25 13.91 5.90
N LYS A 245 0.95 13.63 6.07
CA LYS A 245 0.33 13.36 7.38
C LYS A 245 -0.48 12.06 7.38
N GLY A 246 -0.14 11.10 8.22
CA GLY A 246 -0.93 9.88 8.37
C GLY A 246 -1.03 9.00 7.12
N VAL A 247 -0.06 9.13 6.19
CA VAL A 247 -0.03 8.35 4.95
C VAL A 247 0.36 6.90 5.25
N LYS A 248 -0.24 5.95 4.52
CA LYS A 248 0.02 4.51 4.69
C LYS A 248 0.49 3.88 3.38
N ILE A 249 1.57 3.10 3.45
CA ILE A 249 2.19 2.43 2.30
C ILE A 249 2.35 0.96 2.63
N TYR A 250 1.56 0.09 2.00
CA TYR A 250 1.54 -1.31 2.41
C TYR A 250 1.25 -2.34 1.34
N ASN A 251 1.70 -3.58 1.52
CA ASN A 251 1.49 -4.69 0.58
C ASN A 251 1.95 -4.37 -0.85
N ASN A 252 3.00 -3.55 -1.04
CA ASN A 252 3.54 -3.23 -2.35
C ASN A 252 4.78 -4.06 -2.67
N THR A 253 5.04 -4.26 -3.96
CA THR A 253 6.33 -4.72 -4.48
C THR A 253 7.02 -3.54 -5.17
N LEU A 254 8.14 -3.09 -4.61
CA LEU A 254 8.87 -1.91 -5.04
C LEU A 254 10.29 -2.31 -5.46
N THR A 255 10.71 -1.93 -6.66
CA THR A 255 12.02 -2.29 -7.20
C THR A 255 12.68 -1.12 -7.87
N LYS A 256 13.84 -0.72 -7.35
CA LYS A 256 14.78 0.18 -8.01
C LYS A 256 15.90 -0.63 -8.67
N ALA A 257 16.47 -0.08 -9.75
CA ALA A 257 17.77 -0.49 -10.25
C ALA A 257 18.83 -0.56 -9.13
N SER A 258 19.72 -1.56 -9.18
CA SER A 258 20.88 -1.61 -8.28
C SER A 258 21.61 -0.28 -8.28
N TYR A 259 21.91 0.25 -7.10
CA TYR A 259 22.76 1.42 -6.98
C TYR A 259 24.13 1.18 -7.65
N LYS A 260 24.57 2.13 -8.48
CA LYS A 260 25.80 2.03 -9.28
C LYS A 260 26.90 2.98 -8.83
N GLY A 261 26.59 3.92 -7.94
CA GLY A 261 27.56 4.92 -7.51
C GLY A 261 28.70 4.35 -6.68
N THR A 262 29.83 5.05 -6.69
CA THR A 262 30.98 4.81 -5.81
C THR A 262 31.00 5.75 -4.60
N TYR A 263 30.10 6.73 -4.55
CA TYR A 263 29.84 7.63 -3.42
C TYR A 263 28.39 8.15 -3.54
N PRO A 264 27.70 8.44 -2.41
CA PRO A 264 26.31 8.87 -2.41
C PRO A 264 26.06 10.03 -3.40
N GLY A 265 25.02 9.90 -4.23
CA GLY A 265 24.65 10.93 -5.20
C GLY A 265 25.49 11.00 -6.48
N GLN A 266 26.41 10.06 -6.73
CA GLN A 266 27.19 10.05 -7.97
C GLN A 266 26.27 10.06 -9.21
N ASN A 267 26.46 11.06 -10.08
CA ASN A 267 25.60 11.31 -11.25
C ASN A 267 24.10 11.38 -10.90
N GLY A 268 23.76 11.87 -9.71
CA GLY A 268 22.40 11.96 -9.19
C GLY A 268 21.78 10.61 -8.81
N ASP A 269 22.50 9.48 -8.91
CA ASP A 269 22.01 8.19 -8.40
C ASP A 269 22.21 8.14 -6.88
N TRP A 270 21.13 7.87 -6.18
CA TRP A 270 21.05 7.72 -4.74
C TRP A 270 20.48 6.33 -4.43
N ASP A 271 20.91 5.72 -3.34
CA ASP A 271 20.71 4.29 -3.03
C ASP A 271 19.35 3.98 -2.37
N PHE A 272 18.41 4.92 -2.36
CA PHE A 272 17.04 4.69 -1.89
C PHE A 272 16.08 4.28 -2.99
N CYS A 273 15.02 3.57 -2.64
CA CYS A 273 13.87 3.19 -3.47
C CYS A 273 12.65 4.06 -3.17
N LEU A 274 12.52 4.52 -1.92
CA LEU A 274 11.49 5.44 -1.46
C LEU A 274 12.18 6.63 -0.81
N GLU A 275 11.70 7.84 -1.10
CA GLU A 275 12.16 9.07 -0.44
C GLU A 275 10.94 9.84 0.06
N PHE A 276 11.03 10.35 1.28
CA PHE A 276 10.00 11.22 1.86
C PHE A 276 10.64 12.39 2.60
N ILE A 277 9.96 13.53 2.59
CA ILE A 277 10.43 14.76 3.22
C ILE A 277 9.26 15.33 4.01
N ASN A 278 9.49 15.80 5.23
CA ASN A 278 8.46 16.40 6.10
C ASN A 278 7.27 15.45 6.37
N VAL A 279 7.50 14.45 7.23
CA VAL A 279 6.51 13.42 7.51
C VAL A 279 6.03 13.45 8.97
N GLU A 280 4.72 13.24 9.16
CA GLU A 280 4.09 13.00 10.45
C GLU A 280 3.14 11.80 10.36
N GLY A 281 3.30 10.80 11.23
CA GLY A 281 2.42 9.63 11.26
C GLY A 281 2.49 8.73 10.03
N LEU A 282 3.61 8.71 9.29
CA LEU A 282 3.78 7.82 8.14
C LEU A 282 3.83 6.35 8.58
N GLU A 283 3.13 5.45 7.90
CA GLU A 283 3.14 4.01 8.20
C GLU A 283 3.56 3.21 6.96
N ILE A 284 4.64 2.43 7.06
CA ILE A 284 5.18 1.64 5.94
C ILE A 284 5.26 0.17 6.36
N TYR A 285 4.47 -0.71 5.74
CA TYR A 285 4.42 -2.11 6.18
C TYR A 285 4.08 -3.17 5.15
N ASN A 286 4.52 -4.41 5.39
CA ASN A 286 4.28 -5.57 4.51
C ASN A 286 4.74 -5.35 3.05
N ASN A 287 5.70 -4.46 2.82
CA ASN A 287 6.22 -4.24 1.47
C ASN A 287 7.42 -5.16 1.20
N THR A 288 7.58 -5.54 -0.07
CA THR A 288 8.82 -6.12 -0.59
C THR A 288 9.57 -5.03 -1.33
N ILE A 289 10.76 -4.66 -0.86
CA ILE A 289 11.50 -3.50 -1.33
C ILE A 289 12.90 -3.92 -1.77
N GLN A 290 13.21 -3.71 -3.05
CA GLN A 290 14.58 -3.77 -3.57
C GLN A 290 15.15 -2.36 -3.68
N GLY A 291 15.95 -1.99 -2.68
CA GLY A 291 16.53 -0.67 -2.43
C GLY A 291 16.24 -0.21 -0.99
N SER A 292 16.58 1.03 -0.65
CA SER A 292 16.42 1.56 0.71
C SER A 292 15.16 2.42 0.89
N ILE A 293 14.82 2.75 2.15
CA ILE A 293 13.85 3.79 2.50
C ILE A 293 14.64 5.00 2.99
N ASP A 294 14.39 6.18 2.43
CA ASP A 294 14.98 7.45 2.86
C ASP A 294 13.89 8.40 3.38
N MET A 295 14.16 9.06 4.50
CA MET A 295 13.22 10.02 5.11
C MET A 295 13.93 11.19 5.78
N ASN A 296 13.37 12.37 5.52
CA ASN A 296 13.90 13.64 6.00
C ASN A 296 12.85 14.37 6.85
N PHE A 297 13.32 15.02 7.92
CA PHE A 297 12.48 15.85 8.80
C PHE A 297 11.25 15.11 9.35
N THR A 298 11.47 13.97 10.02
CA THR A 298 10.39 13.19 10.61
C THR A 298 9.97 13.78 11.97
N ARG A 299 8.69 14.13 12.12
CA ARG A 299 8.15 14.78 13.32
C ARG A 299 6.97 13.97 13.84
N LYS A 300 6.85 13.87 15.16
CA LYS A 300 5.75 13.09 15.74
C LYS A 300 4.37 13.74 15.47
N GLY A 301 4.31 15.06 15.51
CA GLY A 301 3.04 15.79 15.42
C GLY A 301 2.04 15.31 16.48
N SER A 302 0.80 15.09 16.08
CA SER A 302 -0.26 14.52 16.92
C SER A 302 -0.32 12.98 16.91
N TYR A 303 0.58 12.32 16.17
CA TYR A 303 0.58 10.86 16.00
C TYR A 303 1.35 10.16 17.13
N ALA A 304 1.18 8.84 17.24
CA ALA A 304 1.94 8.04 18.21
C ALA A 304 3.45 8.05 17.89
N PHE A 305 3.78 8.00 16.59
CA PHE A 305 5.13 7.99 16.04
C PHE A 305 5.23 8.96 14.86
N SER A 306 6.42 9.47 14.57
CA SER A 306 6.64 10.24 13.33
C SER A 306 6.55 9.36 12.09
N ALA A 307 7.15 8.18 12.16
CA ALA A 307 6.92 7.09 11.24
C ALA A 307 6.92 5.75 11.98
N TRP A 308 6.13 4.81 11.48
CA TRP A 308 6.10 3.42 11.92
C TRP A 308 6.42 2.51 10.73
N ILE A 309 7.61 1.94 10.74
CA ILE A 309 8.12 1.07 9.67
C ILE A 309 8.15 -0.34 10.20
N HIS A 310 7.31 -1.22 9.66
CA HIS A 310 7.22 -2.56 10.21
C HIS A 310 6.87 -3.66 9.22
N HIS A 311 7.30 -4.89 9.48
CA HIS A 311 6.95 -6.05 8.65
C HIS A 311 7.34 -5.95 7.17
N ASN A 312 8.30 -5.09 6.83
CA ASN A 312 8.81 -5.01 5.46
C ASN A 312 9.95 -6.02 5.26
N THR A 313 10.10 -6.47 4.02
CA THR A 313 11.30 -7.19 3.57
C THR A 313 12.11 -6.27 2.66
N LEU A 314 13.31 -5.90 3.09
CA LEU A 314 14.22 -5.02 2.36
C LEU A 314 15.46 -5.79 1.90
N GLY A 315 15.94 -5.41 0.73
CA GLY A 315 17.22 -5.84 0.19
C GLY A 315 17.09 -6.75 -1.03
N ARG A 316 18.25 -7.24 -1.51
CA ARG A 316 18.36 -7.80 -2.87
C ARG A 316 19.05 -9.16 -2.83
N THR A 317 18.62 -10.06 -3.71
CA THR A 317 19.23 -11.39 -3.86
C THR A 317 19.56 -11.62 -5.33
N PRO A 318 20.86 -11.68 -5.72
CA PRO A 318 22.05 -11.53 -4.88
C PRO A 318 22.24 -10.10 -4.34
N ALA A 319 23.09 -9.97 -3.30
CA ALA A 319 23.53 -8.68 -2.77
C ALA A 319 24.14 -7.80 -3.87
N ASN A 320 23.96 -6.49 -3.77
CA ASN A 320 24.68 -5.56 -4.64
C ASN A 320 26.18 -5.58 -4.33
N SER A 321 27.01 -5.38 -5.34
CA SER A 321 28.45 -5.26 -5.13
C SER A 321 28.81 -3.92 -4.48
N ASN A 322 28.02 -2.88 -4.75
CA ASN A 322 28.19 -1.56 -4.16
C ASN A 322 27.45 -1.47 -2.82
N PHE A 323 27.82 -0.46 -2.05
CA PHE A 323 27.11 -0.07 -0.84
C PHE A 323 25.63 0.19 -1.14
N GLU A 324 24.71 -0.35 -0.33
CA GLU A 324 23.27 -0.10 -0.47
C GLU A 324 22.58 -0.15 0.89
N SER A 325 22.00 0.97 1.32
CA SER A 325 21.41 1.11 2.65
C SER A 325 20.09 0.35 2.81
N GLY A 326 19.68 0.14 4.07
CA GLY A 326 18.38 -0.37 4.44
C GLY A 326 17.36 0.74 4.66
N ILE A 327 17.48 1.43 5.79
CA ILE A 327 16.67 2.61 6.15
C ILE A 327 17.61 3.77 6.46
N VAL A 328 17.40 4.89 5.80
CA VAL A 328 18.17 6.13 5.93
C VAL A 328 17.25 7.21 6.51
N LEU A 329 17.73 7.88 7.54
CA LEU A 329 17.02 8.91 8.28
C LEU A 329 17.90 10.15 8.33
N GLU A 330 17.51 11.21 7.64
CA GLU A 330 18.33 12.41 7.54
C GLU A 330 17.80 13.58 8.38
N PHE A 331 18.72 14.47 8.76
CA PHE A 331 18.46 15.69 9.52
C PHE A 331 17.82 15.41 10.89
N ARG A 332 16.50 15.53 11.00
CA ARG A 332 15.74 15.39 12.24
C ARG A 332 14.94 14.10 12.23
N THR A 333 15.06 13.33 13.31
CA THR A 333 14.19 12.17 13.56
C THR A 333 13.68 12.15 14.98
N GLU A 334 12.36 12.22 15.13
CA GLU A 334 11.69 12.23 16.43
C GLU A 334 10.68 11.09 16.54
N SER A 335 10.76 10.29 17.61
CA SER A 335 9.76 9.27 17.97
C SER A 335 9.44 8.32 16.83
N ILE A 336 10.44 7.88 16.06
CA ILE A 336 10.25 6.84 15.06
C ILE A 336 10.18 5.47 15.71
N LEU A 337 9.37 4.56 15.15
CA LEU A 337 9.35 3.15 15.50
C LEU A 337 9.68 2.29 14.28
N ILE A 338 10.78 1.55 14.36
CA ILE A 338 11.21 0.59 13.33
C ILE A 338 11.14 -0.80 13.95
N GLU A 339 10.22 -1.66 13.51
CA GLU A 339 10.08 -2.98 14.11
C GLU A 339 9.65 -4.13 13.19
N ASN A 340 10.03 -5.35 13.54
CA ASN A 340 9.59 -6.56 12.83
C ASN A 340 9.93 -6.57 11.32
N ASN A 341 10.94 -5.81 10.89
CA ASN A 341 11.42 -5.81 9.50
C ASN A 341 12.49 -6.89 9.31
N VAL A 342 12.59 -7.39 8.08
CA VAL A 342 13.69 -8.23 7.62
C VAL A 342 14.50 -7.45 6.60
N LEU A 343 15.72 -7.07 6.97
CA LEU A 343 16.69 -6.42 6.10
C LEU A 343 17.77 -7.45 5.77
N ASN A 344 17.83 -7.88 4.51
CA ASN A 344 18.75 -8.93 4.07
C ASN A 344 19.62 -8.44 2.91
N ASN A 345 20.94 -8.64 3.00
CA ASN A 345 21.91 -8.13 2.03
C ASN A 345 21.79 -6.61 1.84
N VAL A 346 21.91 -5.86 2.94
CA VAL A 346 22.06 -4.40 2.94
C VAL A 346 23.39 -4.03 3.62
N SER A 347 23.94 -2.87 3.31
CA SER A 347 25.21 -2.42 3.88
C SER A 347 25.05 -1.78 5.24
N SER A 348 24.12 -0.85 5.38
CA SER A 348 23.65 -0.30 6.64
C SER A 348 22.23 -0.81 6.91
N GLY A 349 21.93 -1.25 8.13
CA GLY A 349 20.57 -1.62 8.52
C GLY A 349 19.68 -0.38 8.68
N VAL A 350 19.99 0.42 9.69
CA VAL A 350 19.42 1.76 9.91
C VAL A 350 20.57 2.76 10.01
N GLN A 351 20.48 3.82 9.23
CA GLN A 351 21.46 4.89 9.18
C GLN A 351 20.79 6.20 9.55
N PHE A 352 21.40 6.94 10.47
CA PHE A 352 21.02 8.32 10.79
C PHE A 352 22.08 9.26 10.23
N ASN A 353 21.74 9.99 9.17
CA ASN A 353 22.60 10.99 8.55
C ASN A 353 22.32 12.36 9.16
N THR A 354 23.26 12.85 9.95
CA THR A 354 23.16 14.14 10.63
C THR A 354 23.94 15.20 9.88
N ARG A 355 23.37 16.41 9.77
CA ARG A 355 23.91 17.54 9.00
C ARG A 355 23.93 18.85 9.79
N PRO A 356 24.81 19.81 9.43
CA PRO A 356 24.90 21.13 10.03
C PRO A 356 23.75 22.08 9.60
N VAL A 357 23.71 23.26 10.23
CA VAL A 357 22.58 24.21 10.26
C VAL A 357 22.26 24.89 8.91
N ASN A 358 23.21 24.94 7.97
CA ASN A 358 23.12 25.79 6.79
C ASN A 358 22.32 25.22 5.61
N ASP A 359 21.81 23.99 5.71
CA ASP A 359 21.03 23.31 4.67
C ASP A 359 19.51 23.29 4.97
N ASP A 360 18.93 24.46 5.30
CA ASP A 360 17.46 24.69 5.38
C ASP A 360 16.65 23.78 6.34
N GLY A 361 17.27 23.27 7.41
CA GLY A 361 16.65 22.28 8.32
C GLY A 361 16.49 22.64 9.82
N GLY A 362 16.94 23.82 10.26
CA GLY A 362 16.97 24.18 11.68
C GLY A 362 15.69 24.86 12.18
N PHE A 363 14.87 24.17 12.98
CA PHE A 363 13.81 24.83 13.78
C PHE A 363 14.37 25.34 15.12
N PRO A 364 13.85 26.47 15.64
CA PRO A 364 14.15 26.88 17.00
C PRO A 364 13.56 25.89 18.03
N ASN A 365 14.33 25.65 19.09
CA ASN A 365 14.00 24.77 20.20
C ASN A 365 12.62 25.12 20.83
N PRO A 366 11.64 24.18 20.88
CA PRO A 366 10.34 24.41 21.53
C PRO A 366 10.41 24.46 23.07
N GLY A 367 11.56 24.17 23.68
CA GLY A 367 11.76 24.05 25.13
C GLY A 367 12.32 25.28 25.87
N GLY A 368 12.44 26.45 25.23
CA GLY A 368 12.76 27.70 25.94
C GLY A 368 14.12 27.77 26.65
N GLY A 369 15.07 26.92 26.28
CA GLY A 369 16.48 26.99 26.71
C GLY A 369 17.40 26.96 25.48
N ILE A 370 18.34 27.89 25.41
CA ILE A 370 19.32 27.97 24.33
C ILE A 370 20.36 26.83 24.50
N PRO A 371 20.67 26.10 23.42
CA PRO A 371 21.98 26.31 22.81
C PRO A 371 21.82 27.08 21.50
N THR A 372 22.73 28.04 21.29
CA THR A 372 22.74 28.94 20.14
C THR A 372 23.23 28.17 18.92
N GLY A 373 22.33 27.51 18.18
CA GLY A 373 22.62 26.79 16.92
C GLY A 373 21.51 25.80 16.59
N GLY A 374 21.13 25.63 15.33
CA GLY A 374 20.16 24.60 14.91
C GLY A 374 20.87 23.27 14.66
N PHE A 375 20.26 22.12 15.00
CA PHE A 375 20.94 20.81 15.01
C PHE A 375 20.09 19.70 14.41
N SER A 376 20.75 18.62 13.96
CA SER A 376 20.12 17.32 13.70
C SER A 376 19.76 16.67 15.04
N TYR A 377 18.46 16.59 15.35
CA TYR A 377 17.96 16.10 16.63
C TYR A 377 17.37 14.69 16.49
N LEU A 378 17.94 13.71 17.21
CA LEU A 378 17.49 12.33 17.24
C LEU A 378 16.82 12.04 18.60
N LEU A 379 15.50 12.14 18.67
CA LEU A 379 14.75 12.11 19.93
C LEU A 379 13.82 10.90 20.02
N ASN A 380 13.90 10.13 21.11
CA ASN A 380 12.95 9.08 21.47
C ASN A 380 12.75 7.99 20.39
N ASN A 381 13.78 7.70 19.62
CA ASN A 381 13.72 6.75 18.50
C ASN A 381 13.87 5.31 19.00
N THR A 382 13.05 4.40 18.46
CA THR A 382 13.03 2.98 18.85
C THR A 382 13.21 2.06 17.65
N ILE A 383 14.19 1.17 17.73
CA ILE A 383 14.49 0.13 16.73
C ILE A 383 14.39 -1.20 17.46
N ARG A 384 13.41 -2.04 17.12
CA ARG A 384 13.21 -3.31 17.83
C ARG A 384 12.71 -4.48 17.01
N ASN A 385 12.99 -5.71 17.42
CA ASN A 385 12.46 -6.92 16.76
C ASN A 385 12.80 -7.03 15.27
N ASN A 386 13.87 -6.40 14.78
CA ASN A 386 14.25 -6.50 13.37
C ASN A 386 15.32 -7.57 13.17
N LEU A 387 15.25 -8.26 12.04
CA LEU A 387 16.32 -9.11 11.54
C LEU A 387 17.16 -8.35 10.51
N PHE A 388 18.42 -8.12 10.81
CA PHE A 388 19.42 -7.63 9.88
C PHE A 388 20.36 -8.79 9.52
N SER A 389 20.21 -9.35 8.33
CA SER A 389 20.97 -10.53 7.89
C SER A 389 21.86 -10.21 6.70
N ASN A 390 23.04 -10.83 6.67
CA ASN A 390 24.04 -10.60 5.62
C ASN A 390 24.41 -9.13 5.45
N LEU A 391 24.57 -8.40 6.56
CA LEU A 391 25.09 -7.03 6.54
C LEU A 391 26.48 -7.02 5.92
N TYR A 392 26.76 -6.13 4.96
CA TYR A 392 28.02 -6.19 4.20
C TYR A 392 28.62 -4.80 3.90
N TYR A 393 29.94 -4.69 3.85
CA TYR A 393 30.60 -3.39 3.64
C TYR A 393 30.27 -2.75 2.28
N GLY A 394 30.26 -3.55 1.21
CA GLY A 394 30.01 -3.08 -0.16
C GLY A 394 31.18 -2.26 -0.73
N ASN A 395 31.25 -2.12 -2.05
CA ASN A 395 32.23 -1.25 -2.71
C ASN A 395 31.75 0.22 -2.69
N GLY A 396 32.69 1.16 -2.68
CA GLY A 396 32.42 2.60 -2.69
C GLY A 396 32.57 3.25 -1.32
N ALA A 397 32.24 4.54 -1.23
CA ALA A 397 32.16 5.30 0.00
C ALA A 397 30.78 5.13 0.63
N GLY A 398 30.75 4.79 1.92
CA GLY A 398 29.54 4.60 2.71
C GLY A 398 29.89 4.00 4.08
N THR A 399 28.98 4.12 5.03
CA THR A 399 29.15 3.59 6.39
C THR A 399 28.26 2.36 6.57
N ALA A 400 28.87 1.18 6.68
CA ALA A 400 28.16 -0.08 6.83
C ALA A 400 28.06 -0.51 8.30
N GLY A 401 26.96 -1.16 8.68
CA GLY A 401 26.69 -1.60 10.04
C GLY A 401 25.23 -1.98 10.27
N GLY A 402 24.88 -2.30 11.52
CA GLY A 402 23.49 -2.55 11.93
C GLY A 402 22.73 -1.25 12.14
N VAL A 403 23.15 -0.43 13.11
CA VAL A 403 22.62 0.91 13.36
C VAL A 403 23.80 1.87 13.43
N VAL A 404 23.85 2.86 12.54
CA VAL A 404 25.00 3.76 12.42
C VAL A 404 24.57 5.22 12.45
N ILE A 405 25.33 6.03 13.16
CA ILE A 405 25.23 7.49 13.12
C ILE A 405 26.32 7.99 12.17
N VAL A 406 25.94 8.81 11.19
CA VAL A 406 26.86 9.38 10.22
C VAL A 406 26.73 10.90 10.26
N SER A 407 27.79 11.56 10.71
CA SER A 407 27.90 13.01 10.59
C SER A 407 28.39 13.40 9.20
N GLU A 408 27.61 14.20 8.48
CA GLU A 408 27.94 14.76 7.18
C GLU A 408 28.27 16.25 7.31
N ASN A 409 29.51 16.54 7.77
CA ASN A 409 29.99 17.88 8.11
C ASN A 409 29.24 18.55 9.29
N GLY A 410 28.51 17.75 10.08
CA GLY A 410 27.87 18.20 11.33
C GLY A 410 28.90 18.41 12.43
N ASN A 411 28.55 19.17 13.46
CA ASN A 411 29.44 19.49 14.58
C ASN A 411 28.72 19.47 15.95
N ASP A 412 27.50 18.94 16.06
CA ASP A 412 26.72 19.03 17.29
C ASP A 412 25.47 18.11 17.25
N GLU A 413 25.65 16.84 16.88
CA GLU A 413 24.56 15.86 16.93
C GLU A 413 24.00 15.71 18.34
N GLN A 414 22.68 15.68 18.48
CA GLN A 414 22.05 15.51 19.78
C GLN A 414 21.12 14.30 19.75
N ILE A 415 21.59 13.20 20.36
CA ILE A 415 20.83 11.97 20.54
C ILE A 415 20.29 11.94 21.97
N ASN A 416 18.98 11.76 22.11
CA ASN A 416 18.34 11.60 23.40
C ASN A 416 17.22 10.56 23.32
N GLY A 417 17.32 9.50 24.12
CA GLY A 417 16.28 8.47 24.17
C GLY A 417 16.33 7.51 22.98
N MET A 418 17.51 6.98 22.66
CA MET A 418 17.66 5.93 21.65
C MET A 418 17.44 4.55 22.28
N ASN A 419 16.50 3.78 21.75
CA ASN A 419 16.14 2.45 22.24
C ASN A 419 16.39 1.40 21.15
N ILE A 420 17.31 0.45 21.40
CA ILE A 420 17.64 -0.63 20.46
C ILE A 420 17.40 -1.95 21.16
N TYR A 421 16.32 -2.65 20.78
CA TYR A 421 15.80 -3.78 21.55
C TYR A 421 15.53 -5.03 20.72
N ASN A 422 15.85 -6.24 21.21
CA ASN A 422 15.38 -7.49 20.57
C ASN A 422 15.72 -7.57 19.06
N ASN A 423 16.82 -6.97 18.60
CA ASN A 423 17.23 -7.08 17.19
C ASN A 423 18.26 -8.19 17.03
N THR A 424 18.31 -8.78 15.85
CA THR A 424 19.39 -9.71 15.47
C THR A 424 20.17 -9.14 14.30
N PHE A 425 21.47 -8.95 14.49
CA PHE A 425 22.40 -8.41 13.50
C PHE A 425 23.43 -9.46 13.12
N VAL A 426 23.45 -9.84 11.85
CA VAL A 426 24.33 -10.88 11.30
C VAL A 426 25.15 -10.31 10.16
N ALA A 427 26.46 -10.19 10.38
CA ALA A 427 27.39 -9.76 9.34
C ALA A 427 27.63 -10.86 8.31
N LYS A 428 27.81 -10.44 7.05
CA LYS A 428 28.11 -11.32 5.93
C LYS A 428 29.55 -11.81 5.99
N THR A 429 29.74 -13.13 6.04
CA THR A 429 31.08 -13.73 6.02
C THR A 429 31.86 -13.29 4.76
N GLY A 430 33.11 -12.85 4.96
CA GLY A 430 34.01 -12.41 3.88
C GLY A 430 33.80 -10.97 3.40
N ALA A 431 32.75 -10.28 3.85
CA ALA A 431 32.48 -8.88 3.53
C ALA A 431 31.85 -8.12 4.71
N ALA A 432 32.13 -8.56 5.93
CA ALA A 432 31.49 -8.06 7.15
C ALA A 432 31.82 -6.57 7.40
N PRO A 433 30.87 -5.76 7.89
CA PRO A 433 31.15 -4.42 8.38
C PRO A 433 32.08 -4.44 9.60
N ILE A 434 32.69 -3.28 9.86
CA ILE A 434 33.62 -3.09 10.98
C ILE A 434 32.89 -3.13 12.32
N THR A 435 31.80 -2.36 12.40
CA THR A 435 31.03 -2.13 13.61
C THR A 435 29.55 -2.46 13.39
N CYS A 436 28.88 -3.02 14.40
CA CYS A 436 27.42 -3.22 14.35
C CYS A 436 26.64 -1.96 14.73
N LEU A 437 26.79 -1.50 15.97
CA LEU A 437 26.15 -0.30 16.48
C LEU A 437 27.21 0.79 16.61
N ASP A 438 27.13 1.85 15.81
CA ASP A 438 28.17 2.88 15.76
C ASP A 438 27.62 4.26 16.12
N PHE A 439 28.00 4.72 17.30
CA PHE A 439 27.73 6.05 17.81
C PHE A 439 28.97 6.95 17.82
N SER A 440 30.10 6.50 17.26
CA SER A 440 31.40 7.17 17.41
C SER A 440 31.60 8.39 16.50
N ASN A 441 30.83 8.48 15.41
CA ASN A 441 30.98 9.49 14.37
C ASN A 441 30.05 10.70 14.58
N GLN A 442 30.13 11.34 15.75
CA GLN A 442 29.41 12.57 16.09
C GLN A 442 30.45 13.64 16.45
N GLU A 443 30.83 14.52 15.53
CA GLU A 443 31.84 15.55 15.76
C GLU A 443 31.29 16.57 16.79
N ASN A 444 31.84 16.62 18.00
CA ASN A 444 31.32 17.40 19.16
C ASN A 444 29.87 17.09 19.58
N GLY A 445 29.29 16.00 19.10
CA GLY A 445 27.92 15.59 19.45
C GLY A 445 27.81 14.93 20.82
N ASN A 446 26.57 14.77 21.28
CA ASN A 446 26.22 14.17 22.56
C ASN A 446 25.12 13.11 22.39
N ALA A 447 25.36 11.93 22.95
CA ALA A 447 24.35 10.88 23.05
C ALA A 447 23.98 10.60 24.51
N THR A 448 22.71 10.81 24.83
CA THR A 448 22.15 10.66 26.18
C THR A 448 21.00 9.68 26.20
N ASN A 449 20.82 8.97 27.31
CA ASN A 449 19.69 8.05 27.53
C ASN A 449 19.60 6.98 26.41
N VAL A 450 20.72 6.32 26.13
CA VAL A 450 20.81 5.24 25.13
C VAL A 450 20.61 3.90 25.83
N ASN A 451 19.61 3.13 25.39
CA ASN A 451 19.28 1.82 25.92
C ASN A 451 19.44 0.74 24.85
N ILE A 452 20.27 -0.26 25.12
CA ILE A 452 20.59 -1.37 24.23
C ILE A 452 20.36 -2.67 25.01
N ARG A 453 19.27 -3.38 24.70
CA ARG A 453 18.86 -4.60 25.43
C ARG A 453 18.37 -5.72 24.52
N ASN A 454 18.56 -6.96 24.92
CA ASN A 454 18.05 -8.15 24.24
C ASN A 454 18.51 -8.32 22.80
N ASN A 455 19.60 -7.68 22.36
CA ASN A 455 20.07 -7.81 20.97
C ASN A 455 21.05 -8.96 20.82
N ILE A 456 21.09 -9.55 19.63
CA ILE A 456 22.15 -10.49 19.20
C ILE A 456 22.97 -9.82 18.09
N ALA A 457 24.28 -9.75 18.23
CA ALA A 457 25.19 -9.21 17.21
C ALA A 457 26.33 -10.19 16.92
N ILE A 458 26.46 -10.61 15.65
CA ILE A 458 27.42 -11.66 15.25
C ILE A 458 28.25 -11.30 14.01
N GLY A 459 29.56 -11.55 14.11
CA GLY A 459 30.46 -11.64 12.95
C GLY A 459 31.06 -10.32 12.45
N PHE A 460 30.96 -9.23 13.20
CA PHE A 460 31.53 -7.92 12.82
C PHE A 460 33.06 -7.93 12.97
N THR A 461 33.80 -7.29 12.07
CA THR A 461 35.26 -7.49 11.99
C THR A 461 36.02 -6.84 13.15
N TYR A 462 35.45 -5.83 13.81
CA TYR A 462 36.10 -5.16 14.94
C TYR A 462 35.27 -5.08 16.20
N THR A 463 34.06 -4.52 16.22
CA THR A 463 33.25 -4.47 17.46
C THR A 463 31.77 -4.53 17.17
N TRP A 464 30.95 -4.92 18.13
CA TRP A 464 29.50 -4.87 18.00
C TRP A 464 28.92 -3.52 18.46
N LEU A 465 29.66 -2.75 19.27
CA LEU A 465 29.20 -1.46 19.78
C LEU A 465 30.40 -0.51 19.91
N ALA A 466 30.32 0.65 19.27
CA ALA A 466 31.30 1.72 19.38
C ALA A 466 30.62 3.05 19.73
N GLY A 467 31.33 3.89 20.47
CA GLY A 467 30.93 5.26 20.77
C GLY A 467 31.92 5.89 21.74
N SER A 468 31.49 6.89 22.54
CA SER A 468 32.32 7.57 23.54
C SER A 468 33.74 7.85 23.04
N SER A 469 33.84 8.78 22.10
CA SER A 469 35.10 9.15 21.45
C SER A 469 35.59 10.51 21.97
N THR A 470 36.79 10.95 21.57
CA THR A 470 37.29 12.29 21.94
C THR A 470 36.34 13.40 21.51
N ASN A 471 35.54 13.14 20.47
CA ASN A 471 34.64 14.11 19.87
C ASN A 471 33.17 13.82 20.21
N THR A 472 32.84 12.68 20.82
CA THR A 472 31.45 12.29 21.10
C THR A 472 31.27 12.00 22.59
N ALA A 473 30.54 12.88 23.29
CA ALA A 473 30.18 12.64 24.67
C ALA A 473 29.01 11.66 24.77
N MET A 474 29.07 10.72 25.71
CA MET A 474 27.95 9.82 26.01
C MET A 474 27.63 9.79 27.48
N SER A 475 26.33 9.83 27.83
CA SER A 475 25.87 9.71 29.21
C SER A 475 24.55 8.95 29.36
N ASN A 476 24.32 8.37 30.55
CA ASN A 476 23.15 7.54 30.85
C ASN A 476 22.96 6.42 29.83
N VAL A 477 24.01 5.64 29.60
CA VAL A 477 24.02 4.54 28.63
C VAL A 477 23.80 3.23 29.36
N VAL A 478 22.80 2.45 28.92
CA VAL A 478 22.46 1.15 29.49
C VAL A 478 22.58 0.07 28.43
N VAL A 479 23.50 -0.87 28.62
CA VAL A 479 23.80 -1.96 27.70
C VAL A 479 23.72 -3.26 28.48
N THR A 480 22.59 -3.97 28.40
CA THR A 480 22.32 -5.14 29.27
C THR A 480 21.57 -6.23 28.55
N HIS A 481 21.82 -7.50 28.89
CA HIS A 481 21.08 -8.64 28.31
C HIS A 481 21.24 -8.66 26.78
N ASN A 482 22.44 -8.48 26.24
CA ASN A 482 22.72 -8.66 24.82
C ASN A 482 23.68 -9.84 24.63
N ASP A 483 23.65 -10.49 23.48
CA ASP A 483 24.67 -11.47 23.09
C ASP A 483 25.53 -10.90 21.95
N ALA A 484 26.83 -10.79 22.21
CA ALA A 484 27.82 -10.40 21.23
C ALA A 484 28.74 -11.59 20.96
N PHE A 485 28.64 -12.18 19.78
CA PHE A 485 29.35 -13.41 19.46
C PHE A 485 30.20 -13.30 18.20
N ASN A 486 31.43 -13.82 18.26
CA ASN A 486 32.34 -13.87 17.11
C ASN A 486 32.55 -12.51 16.41
N ASN A 487 32.50 -11.42 17.18
CA ASN A 487 32.92 -10.10 16.72
C ASN A 487 34.43 -9.95 16.97
N GLY A 488 35.06 -8.98 16.31
CA GLY A 488 36.38 -8.50 16.72
C GLY A 488 36.37 -7.98 18.18
N SER A 489 37.49 -7.42 18.64
CA SER A 489 37.64 -6.84 20.00
C SER A 489 37.35 -7.79 21.17
N GLY A 490 37.18 -9.10 20.92
CA GLY A 490 36.76 -10.05 21.96
C GLY A 490 35.32 -9.83 22.42
N ASN A 491 34.45 -9.30 21.54
CA ASN A 491 33.03 -8.98 21.81
C ASN A 491 32.80 -7.84 22.82
N ALA A 492 33.83 -7.07 23.17
CA ALA A 492 33.69 -5.90 24.03
C ALA A 492 33.26 -4.66 23.24
N PRO A 493 32.39 -3.79 23.80
CA PRO A 493 32.20 -2.45 23.26
C PRO A 493 33.52 -1.66 23.19
N ASP A 494 33.65 -0.77 22.21
CA ASP A 494 34.79 0.13 22.08
C ASP A 494 34.44 1.56 22.54
N TRP A 495 35.19 2.05 23.54
CA TRP A 495 35.02 3.37 24.14
C TRP A 495 36.37 4.11 24.20
N PRO A 496 36.85 4.71 23.08
CA PRO A 496 38.19 5.29 23.02
C PRO A 496 38.47 6.42 24.03
N ALA A 497 37.45 7.19 24.43
CA ALA A 497 37.55 8.23 25.46
C ALA A 497 37.25 7.72 26.89
N GLY A 498 37.11 6.41 27.05
CA GLY A 498 36.66 5.77 28.29
C GLY A 498 35.14 5.60 28.35
N ASN A 499 34.68 4.89 29.38
CA ASN A 499 33.27 4.56 29.55
C ASN A 499 32.37 5.81 29.54
N PRO A 500 31.15 5.72 28.98
CA PRO A 500 30.14 6.76 29.12
C PRO A 500 29.91 7.16 30.58
N THR A 501 29.51 8.41 30.80
CA THR A 501 29.09 8.85 32.15
C THR A 501 27.79 8.14 32.53
N SER A 502 27.65 7.64 33.76
CA SER A 502 26.50 6.83 34.18
C SER A 502 26.25 5.62 33.27
N TYR A 503 27.29 4.83 33.03
CA TYR A 503 27.27 3.64 32.19
C TYR A 503 26.89 2.38 32.97
N THR A 504 25.90 1.63 32.48
CA THR A 504 25.55 0.29 32.97
C THR A 504 25.87 -0.76 31.91
N TYR A 505 26.75 -1.69 32.27
CA TYR A 505 27.12 -2.84 31.44
C TYR A 505 27.09 -4.12 32.28
N ASN A 506 26.02 -4.91 32.17
CA ASN A 506 25.87 -6.17 32.90
C ASN A 506 25.00 -7.17 32.12
N ASN A 507 25.07 -8.44 32.49
CA ASN A 507 24.28 -9.52 31.90
C ASN A 507 24.39 -9.62 30.37
N ASN A 508 25.50 -9.17 29.77
CA ASN A 508 25.75 -9.39 28.35
C ASN A 508 26.52 -10.72 28.18
N LEU A 509 26.11 -11.52 27.21
CA LEU A 509 26.69 -12.80 26.88
C LEU A 509 27.68 -12.69 25.70
N SER A 510 28.48 -13.74 25.56
CA SER A 510 29.38 -13.92 24.41
C SER A 510 29.42 -15.38 24.02
N VAL A 511 28.25 -15.93 23.70
CA VAL A 511 28.02 -17.35 23.43
C VAL A 511 27.48 -17.53 22.03
N ASN A 512 27.62 -18.72 21.44
CA ASN A 512 26.99 -18.96 20.14
C ASN A 512 25.46 -18.95 20.32
N PRO A 513 24.69 -18.10 19.61
CA PRO A 513 23.23 -18.08 19.74
C PRO A 513 22.56 -19.36 19.21
N LEU A 514 23.29 -20.23 18.50
CA LEU A 514 22.79 -21.49 17.94
C LEU A 514 21.51 -21.29 17.11
N PHE A 515 21.63 -20.52 16.02
CA PHE A 515 20.55 -20.39 15.05
C PHE A 515 20.24 -21.71 14.33
N VAL A 516 19.00 -21.93 13.91
CA VAL A 516 18.54 -23.14 13.20
C VAL A 516 19.37 -23.42 11.94
N SER A 517 19.68 -22.38 11.15
CA SER A 517 20.57 -22.49 9.99
C SER A 517 21.18 -21.14 9.59
N THR A 518 21.95 -21.09 8.50
CA THR A 518 22.52 -19.84 7.95
C THR A 518 21.50 -18.94 7.26
N THR A 519 20.27 -19.42 7.04
CA THR A 519 19.17 -18.67 6.42
C THR A 519 17.94 -18.60 7.32
N ASP A 520 18.01 -19.24 8.48
CA ASP A 520 16.94 -19.30 9.46
C ASP A 520 17.53 -18.93 10.83
N PHE A 521 17.28 -17.67 11.22
CA PHE A 521 17.87 -17.06 12.41
C PHE A 521 17.01 -17.26 13.67
N HIS A 522 16.06 -18.19 13.67
CA HIS A 522 15.42 -18.64 14.90
C HIS A 522 16.43 -19.37 15.79
N LEU A 523 16.27 -19.25 17.10
CA LEU A 523 17.08 -19.96 18.08
C LEU A 523 16.71 -21.46 18.09
N GLN A 524 17.73 -22.32 18.13
CA GLN A 524 17.51 -23.73 18.42
C GLN A 524 17.03 -23.92 19.86
N VAL A 525 16.31 -25.01 20.12
CA VAL A 525 15.79 -25.36 21.47
C VAL A 525 16.87 -25.49 22.55
N THR A 526 18.14 -25.65 22.14
CA THR A 526 19.30 -25.76 23.02
C THR A 526 20.11 -24.46 23.09
N SER A 527 19.58 -23.37 22.53
CA SER A 527 20.28 -22.09 22.49
C SER A 527 20.55 -21.58 23.91
N PRO A 528 21.79 -21.15 24.21
CA PRO A 528 22.14 -20.59 25.52
C PRO A 528 21.63 -19.16 25.72
N VAL A 529 20.95 -18.57 24.73
CA VAL A 529 20.39 -17.21 24.83
C VAL A 529 18.86 -17.19 25.03
N ILE A 530 18.26 -18.38 25.21
CA ILE A 530 16.84 -18.53 25.56
C ILE A 530 16.62 -18.10 27.01
N ASP A 531 15.55 -17.36 27.28
CA ASP A 531 15.21 -16.80 28.62
C ASP A 531 16.32 -15.93 29.25
N GLU A 532 17.30 -15.46 28.47
CA GLU A 532 18.42 -14.63 28.97
C GLU A 532 18.22 -13.12 28.74
N GLY A 533 17.08 -12.73 28.15
CA GLY A 533 16.68 -11.34 27.99
C GLY A 533 16.09 -10.74 29.27
N VAL A 534 15.64 -9.49 29.16
CA VAL A 534 14.89 -8.77 30.20
C VAL A 534 13.57 -8.24 29.66
N ASP A 535 12.50 -8.28 30.46
CA ASP A 535 11.21 -7.73 30.09
C ASP A 535 11.31 -6.21 29.85
N ILE A 536 11.06 -5.81 28.61
CA ILE A 536 11.05 -4.43 28.12
C ILE A 536 9.64 -3.96 27.74
N GLY A 537 8.60 -4.68 28.18
CA GLY A 537 7.20 -4.40 27.89
C GLY A 537 6.71 -4.94 26.54
N LEU A 538 7.44 -5.89 25.94
CA LEU A 538 7.01 -6.62 24.75
C LEU A 538 6.38 -7.97 25.15
N PRO A 539 5.43 -8.51 24.37
CA PRO A 539 4.94 -9.87 24.60
C PRO A 539 6.05 -10.91 24.38
N PHE A 540 6.22 -11.83 25.33
CA PHE A 540 7.13 -12.98 25.25
C PHE A 540 6.48 -14.24 25.83
N ALA A 541 7.08 -15.41 25.64
CA ALA A 541 6.64 -16.67 26.22
C ALA A 541 7.68 -17.19 27.22
N GLY A 542 7.25 -17.79 28.33
CA GLY A 542 8.19 -18.38 29.30
C GLY A 542 8.55 -17.45 30.46
N ASN A 543 9.77 -17.58 30.98
CA ASN A 543 10.18 -16.92 32.23
C ASN A 543 10.72 -15.51 31.97
N ALA A 544 11.61 -15.38 31.00
CA ALA A 544 12.13 -14.09 30.55
C ALA A 544 12.16 -14.09 29.02
N PRO A 545 12.12 -12.91 28.37
CA PRO A 545 12.17 -12.85 26.92
C PRO A 545 13.46 -13.47 26.39
N ASP A 546 13.39 -14.04 25.20
CA ASP A 546 14.59 -14.43 24.48
C ASP A 546 15.29 -13.21 23.90
N MET A 547 16.58 -13.37 23.61
CA MET A 547 17.32 -12.35 22.87
C MET A 547 17.10 -12.47 21.35
N GLY A 548 17.16 -11.34 20.66
CA GLY A 548 17.09 -11.25 19.21
C GLY A 548 15.69 -11.07 18.65
N TYR A 549 15.58 -11.14 17.32
CA TYR A 549 14.36 -10.79 16.58
C TYR A 549 13.23 -11.81 16.70
N ALA A 550 13.52 -13.03 17.15
CA ALA A 550 12.56 -14.12 17.18
C ALA A 550 12.58 -14.84 18.53
N GLU A 551 11.48 -14.68 19.26
CA GLU A 551 11.21 -15.41 20.50
C GLU A 551 11.05 -16.92 20.21
N PHE A 552 11.78 -17.73 20.98
CA PHE A 552 11.67 -19.17 21.05
C PHE A 552 10.29 -19.58 21.56
N GLY A 553 9.69 -20.62 20.98
CA GLY A 553 8.35 -21.09 21.35
C GLY A 553 7.17 -20.22 20.90
N LEU A 554 7.38 -18.94 20.56
CA LEU A 554 6.42 -18.12 19.82
C LEU A 554 6.48 -18.33 18.30
N GLY A 555 7.44 -19.13 17.82
CA GLY A 555 7.42 -19.74 16.50
C GLY A 555 7.29 -18.76 15.33
N GLY A 556 8.38 -18.10 14.95
CA GLY A 556 8.49 -17.53 13.61
C GLY A 556 8.99 -18.55 12.58
N PRO A 557 8.85 -18.25 11.28
CA PRO A 557 7.71 -18.63 10.47
C PRO A 557 7.75 -20.13 10.13
N LEU A 558 6.77 -20.88 10.60
CA LEU A 558 6.11 -21.79 9.67
C LEU A 558 4.78 -21.12 9.35
N PRO A 559 4.62 -20.52 8.16
CA PRO A 559 3.29 -20.14 7.70
C PRO A 559 2.37 -21.36 7.81
N VAL A 560 1.08 -21.10 8.00
CA VAL A 560 0.03 -22.12 8.11
C VAL A 560 0.40 -23.39 7.34
N LYS A 561 0.63 -24.50 8.04
CA LYS A 561 0.96 -25.75 7.35
C LYS A 561 -0.33 -26.37 6.84
N LEU A 562 -0.64 -26.11 5.58
CA LEU A 562 -1.86 -26.60 4.94
C LEU A 562 -1.80 -28.12 4.73
N VAL A 563 -2.80 -28.85 5.22
CA VAL A 563 -2.97 -30.29 4.94
C VAL A 563 -3.63 -30.47 3.58
N ASP A 564 -4.74 -29.76 3.37
CA ASP A 564 -5.50 -29.85 2.14
C ASP A 564 -6.30 -28.57 1.90
N PHE A 565 -6.60 -28.34 0.63
CA PHE A 565 -7.52 -27.31 0.16
C PHE A 565 -8.29 -27.87 -1.02
N THR A 566 -9.61 -27.78 -0.96
CA THR A 566 -10.54 -28.37 -1.93
C THR A 566 -11.69 -27.41 -2.21
N VAL A 567 -12.32 -27.59 -3.36
CA VAL A 567 -13.55 -26.90 -3.75
C VAL A 567 -14.55 -27.93 -4.26
N ARG A 568 -15.82 -27.78 -3.90
CA ARG A 568 -16.94 -28.57 -4.42
C ARG A 568 -18.17 -27.71 -4.67
N GLU A 569 -18.98 -28.15 -5.63
CA GLU A 569 -20.26 -27.50 -5.94
C GLU A 569 -21.27 -27.78 -4.82
N ASN A 570 -22.08 -26.77 -4.51
CA ASN A 570 -23.10 -26.82 -3.48
C ASN A 570 -24.30 -25.92 -3.86
N ASN A 571 -25.26 -26.48 -4.59
CA ASN A 571 -26.51 -25.81 -5.00
C ASN A 571 -26.29 -24.50 -5.78
N GLY A 572 -25.44 -24.53 -6.82
CA GLY A 572 -25.11 -23.36 -7.64
C GLY A 572 -24.10 -22.40 -7.01
N LYS A 573 -23.54 -22.77 -5.85
CA LYS A 573 -22.46 -22.07 -5.14
C LYS A 573 -21.22 -22.95 -5.10
N ASN A 574 -20.07 -22.36 -4.83
CA ASN A 574 -18.83 -23.13 -4.63
C ASN A 574 -18.44 -23.12 -3.15
N LEU A 575 -18.41 -24.29 -2.54
CA LEU A 575 -17.95 -24.50 -1.17
C LEU A 575 -16.46 -24.83 -1.20
N LEU A 576 -15.66 -23.92 -0.66
CA LEU A 576 -14.24 -24.08 -0.43
C LEU A 576 -14.02 -24.62 0.97
N GLN A 577 -13.14 -25.61 1.12
CA GLN A 577 -12.80 -26.21 2.40
C GLN A 577 -11.30 -26.43 2.49
N TRP A 578 -10.71 -26.08 3.63
CA TRP A 578 -9.31 -26.35 3.89
C TRP A 578 -9.08 -26.77 5.32
N THR A 579 -7.91 -27.37 5.50
CA THR A 579 -7.48 -27.93 6.76
C THR A 579 -6.04 -27.49 7.01
N THR A 580 -5.77 -26.97 8.19
CA THR A 580 -4.43 -26.64 8.68
C THR A 580 -3.95 -27.77 9.59
N ALA A 581 -2.68 -28.17 9.48
CA ALA A 581 -2.05 -29.13 10.39
C ALA A 581 -1.64 -28.43 11.68
N THR A 582 -1.01 -27.26 11.51
CA THR A 582 -0.55 -26.35 12.54
C THR A 582 -0.66 -24.92 12.04
N GLU A 583 -0.89 -23.99 12.95
CA GLU A 583 -0.91 -22.56 12.72
C GLU A 583 0.05 -21.90 13.70
N SER A 584 0.95 -21.09 13.20
CA SER A 584 1.76 -20.19 14.03
C SER A 584 1.64 -18.79 13.45
N ASN A 585 1.51 -17.81 14.32
CA ASN A 585 1.39 -16.40 13.96
C ASN A 585 0.33 -16.08 12.90
N SER A 586 -0.70 -16.91 12.72
CA SER A 586 -1.62 -16.82 11.57
C SER A 586 -2.73 -15.79 11.84
N ASP A 587 -2.96 -14.80 10.97
CA ASP A 587 -4.05 -13.82 11.15
C ASP A 587 -5.31 -14.28 10.41
N TYR A 588 -5.24 -14.51 9.10
CA TYR A 588 -6.40 -14.89 8.30
C TYR A 588 -6.06 -15.57 6.99
N PHE A 589 -7.09 -16.18 6.40
CA PHE A 589 -7.11 -16.66 5.03
C PHE A 589 -7.85 -15.64 4.17
N ASN A 590 -7.17 -15.08 3.17
CA ASN A 590 -7.81 -14.36 2.07
C ASN A 590 -8.18 -15.39 1.00
N ILE A 591 -9.46 -15.51 0.68
CA ILE A 591 -9.95 -16.42 -0.35
C ILE A 591 -9.96 -15.65 -1.65
N GLU A 592 -9.24 -16.15 -2.65
CA GLU A 592 -9.14 -15.50 -3.95
C GLU A 592 -9.67 -16.38 -5.07
N ARG A 593 -10.29 -15.75 -6.06
CA ARG A 593 -10.89 -16.39 -7.24
C ARG A 593 -10.26 -15.85 -8.52
N SER A 594 -10.13 -16.72 -9.52
CA SER A 594 -9.74 -16.36 -10.87
C SER A 594 -10.62 -17.08 -11.88
N ILE A 595 -10.86 -16.46 -13.05
CA ILE A 595 -11.51 -17.10 -14.21
C ILE A 595 -10.50 -17.60 -15.26
N ASN A 596 -9.22 -17.30 -15.07
CA ASN A 596 -8.15 -17.62 -16.04
C ASN A 596 -6.87 -18.20 -15.40
N ALA A 597 -6.89 -18.45 -14.09
CA ALA A 597 -5.77 -18.92 -13.28
C ALA A 597 -4.55 -17.99 -13.23
N GLN A 598 -4.65 -16.76 -13.78
CA GLN A 598 -3.57 -15.78 -13.82
C GLN A 598 -3.85 -14.58 -12.93
N PHE A 599 -5.07 -14.04 -13.00
CA PHE A 599 -5.50 -12.87 -12.23
C PHE A 599 -6.49 -13.29 -11.16
N TYR A 600 -6.16 -13.02 -9.90
CA TYR A 600 -6.94 -13.43 -8.74
C TYR A 600 -7.54 -12.21 -8.04
N GLU A 601 -8.86 -12.23 -7.82
CA GLU A 601 -9.59 -11.23 -7.04
C GLU A 601 -9.92 -11.80 -5.64
N PRO A 602 -9.84 -11.02 -4.56
CA PRO A 602 -10.28 -11.45 -3.25
C PRO A 602 -11.82 -11.50 -3.19
N ILE A 603 -12.37 -12.63 -2.74
CA ILE A 603 -13.82 -12.85 -2.63
C ILE A 603 -14.30 -12.97 -1.18
N GLY A 604 -13.38 -13.06 -0.21
CA GLY A 604 -13.72 -13.09 1.20
C GLY A 604 -12.53 -13.40 2.11
N ARG A 605 -12.75 -13.24 3.42
CA ARG A 605 -11.76 -13.46 4.47
C ARG A 605 -12.32 -14.40 5.54
N VAL A 606 -11.49 -15.31 6.03
CA VAL A 606 -11.79 -16.15 7.20
C VAL A 606 -10.66 -16.02 8.19
N SER A 607 -10.95 -15.62 9.43
CA SER A 607 -9.94 -15.50 10.48
C SER A 607 -9.29 -16.85 10.77
N ALA A 608 -7.97 -16.86 10.93
CA ALA A 608 -7.22 -18.00 11.38
C ALA A 608 -7.28 -18.12 12.92
N SER A 609 -6.75 -19.21 13.47
CA SER A 609 -6.70 -19.45 14.92
C SER A 609 -5.70 -18.56 15.65
N GLY A 610 -4.77 -17.90 14.94
CA GLY A 610 -3.60 -17.26 15.58
C GLY A 610 -2.49 -18.25 15.85
N PHE A 611 -2.82 -19.30 16.60
CA PHE A 611 -1.93 -20.37 16.99
C PHE A 611 -2.71 -21.67 17.11
N SER A 612 -2.16 -22.78 16.61
CA SER A 612 -2.67 -24.13 16.83
C SER A 612 -1.58 -25.18 16.56
N THR A 613 -1.43 -26.13 17.47
CA THR A 613 -0.62 -27.34 17.27
C THR A 613 -1.46 -28.56 16.85
N THR A 614 -2.76 -28.35 16.64
CA THR A 614 -3.72 -29.38 16.24
C THR A 614 -4.46 -28.99 14.97
N GLN A 615 -5.04 -29.98 14.29
CA GLN A 615 -5.72 -29.78 13.02
C GLN A 615 -6.98 -28.91 13.17
N ILE A 616 -7.11 -27.86 12.35
CA ILE A 616 -8.33 -27.03 12.30
C ILE A 616 -8.92 -27.08 10.90
N ASN A 617 -10.26 -27.16 10.82
CA ASN A 617 -11.00 -27.21 9.58
C ASN A 617 -11.76 -25.91 9.36
N TYR A 618 -11.64 -25.37 8.15
CA TYR A 618 -12.26 -24.12 7.75
C TYR A 618 -13.11 -24.33 6.49
N SER A 619 -14.04 -23.40 6.26
CA SER A 619 -14.83 -23.38 5.04
C SER A 619 -15.24 -21.97 4.65
N PHE A 620 -15.41 -21.74 3.35
CA PHE A 620 -15.93 -20.51 2.78
C PHE A 620 -16.89 -20.85 1.62
N ILE A 621 -17.97 -20.10 1.47
CA ILE A 621 -18.94 -20.28 0.37
C ILE A 621 -18.84 -19.08 -0.57
N ASP A 622 -18.39 -19.32 -1.80
CA ASP A 622 -18.57 -18.39 -2.91
C ASP A 622 -20.04 -18.46 -3.36
N ASN A 623 -20.80 -17.40 -3.02
CA ASN A 623 -22.24 -17.32 -3.27
C ASN A 623 -22.59 -16.93 -4.72
N ASP A 624 -21.63 -16.40 -5.47
CA ASP A 624 -21.84 -15.91 -6.83
C ASP A 624 -20.64 -16.32 -7.71
N PRO A 625 -20.40 -17.64 -7.89
CA PRO A 625 -19.27 -18.10 -8.67
C PRO A 625 -19.43 -17.68 -10.14
N ALA A 626 -18.33 -17.29 -10.78
CA ALA A 626 -18.37 -16.91 -12.18
C ALA A 626 -18.82 -18.09 -13.06
N LYS A 627 -19.40 -17.79 -14.22
CA LYS A 627 -19.84 -18.83 -15.16
C LYS A 627 -18.61 -19.54 -15.75
N GLY A 628 -18.66 -20.86 -15.83
CA GLY A 628 -17.56 -21.68 -16.35
C GLY A 628 -16.57 -22.10 -15.26
N THR A 629 -15.29 -22.22 -15.63
CA THR A 629 -14.24 -22.68 -14.72
C THR A 629 -13.79 -21.55 -13.80
N ASN A 630 -13.93 -21.79 -12.50
CA ASN A 630 -13.38 -20.94 -11.44
C ASN A 630 -12.15 -21.61 -10.86
N TYR A 631 -11.10 -20.83 -10.65
CA TYR A 631 -9.88 -21.21 -9.96
C TYR A 631 -9.85 -20.49 -8.62
N TYR A 632 -9.43 -21.18 -7.57
CA TYR A 632 -9.36 -20.64 -6.24
C TYR A 632 -7.99 -20.93 -5.62
N ARG A 633 -7.54 -19.99 -4.79
CA ARG A 633 -6.37 -20.14 -3.91
C ARG A 633 -6.64 -19.43 -2.58
N LEU A 634 -5.91 -19.83 -1.55
CA LEU A 634 -5.83 -19.10 -0.28
C LEU A 634 -4.56 -18.27 -0.29
N ALA A 635 -4.65 -16.99 0.07
CA ALA A 635 -3.52 -16.26 0.61
C ALA A 635 -3.58 -16.39 2.14
N MET A 636 -2.61 -17.08 2.72
CA MET A 636 -2.49 -17.34 4.15
C MET A 636 -1.68 -16.19 4.75
N ILE A 637 -2.35 -15.31 5.47
CA ILE A 637 -1.79 -14.06 6.01
C ILE A 637 -1.45 -14.26 7.47
N ASP A 638 -0.20 -13.97 7.85
CA ASP A 638 0.23 -13.97 9.24
C ASP A 638 -0.03 -12.60 9.92
N ARG A 639 0.12 -12.51 11.25
CA ARG A 639 -0.08 -11.26 12.00
C ARG A 639 1.00 -10.22 11.73
N SER A 640 2.11 -10.66 11.12
CA SER A 640 3.09 -9.79 10.49
C SER A 640 2.74 -9.43 9.04
N GLY A 641 1.53 -9.75 8.57
CA GLY A 641 1.03 -9.40 7.24
C GLY A 641 1.71 -10.08 6.05
N ARG A 642 2.59 -11.05 6.27
CA ARG A 642 3.20 -11.87 5.22
C ARG A 642 2.14 -12.81 4.65
N SER A 643 2.19 -13.01 3.33
CA SER A 643 1.30 -13.93 2.63
C SER A 643 2.06 -15.13 2.07
N GLU A 644 1.50 -16.33 2.23
CA GLU A 644 1.88 -17.52 1.45
C GLU A 644 0.63 -18.07 0.74
N TYR A 645 0.80 -18.63 -0.46
CA TYR A 645 -0.31 -19.14 -1.24
C TYR A 645 -0.46 -20.66 -1.16
N SER A 646 -1.70 -21.14 -1.08
CA SER A 646 -2.01 -22.56 -1.24
C SER A 646 -1.78 -23.04 -2.68
N LYS A 647 -1.91 -24.35 -2.89
CA LYS A 647 -2.19 -24.89 -4.24
C LYS A 647 -3.45 -24.24 -4.83
N ILE A 648 -3.51 -24.17 -6.14
CA ILE A 648 -4.71 -23.76 -6.87
C ILE A 648 -5.65 -24.96 -6.99
N VAL A 649 -6.92 -24.75 -6.69
CA VAL A 649 -8.00 -25.72 -6.97
C VAL A 649 -8.96 -25.12 -7.98
N SER A 650 -9.61 -25.94 -8.78
CA SER A 650 -10.58 -25.45 -9.76
C SER A 650 -11.86 -26.26 -9.74
N ILE A 651 -12.94 -25.60 -10.14
CA ILE A 651 -14.23 -26.23 -10.38
C ILE A 651 -14.93 -25.53 -11.52
N THR A 652 -15.52 -26.31 -12.42
CA THR A 652 -16.45 -25.80 -13.41
C THR A 652 -17.81 -25.70 -12.77
N SER A 653 -18.22 -24.48 -12.43
CA SER A 653 -19.58 -24.22 -11.97
C SER A 653 -20.52 -24.60 -13.11
N LYS A 654 -21.29 -25.67 -12.90
CA LYS A 654 -22.31 -26.10 -13.87
C LYS A 654 -23.25 -24.93 -14.11
N GLU A 655 -23.62 -24.68 -15.36
CA GLU A 655 -24.72 -23.76 -15.63
C GLU A 655 -25.89 -24.15 -14.73
N THR A 656 -26.28 -23.26 -13.81
CA THR A 656 -27.59 -23.35 -13.17
C THR A 656 -28.59 -23.53 -14.30
N GLN A 657 -29.39 -24.60 -14.21
CA GLN A 657 -30.26 -25.09 -15.29
C GLN A 657 -31.01 -23.91 -15.91
N GLY A 658 -30.54 -23.46 -17.06
CA GLY A 658 -30.61 -22.04 -17.42
C GLY A 658 -32.03 -21.51 -17.59
N ILE A 659 -32.56 -20.89 -16.55
CA ILE A 659 -33.74 -20.05 -16.59
C ILE A 659 -33.38 -18.71 -15.94
N ASP A 660 -33.58 -17.61 -16.65
CA ASP A 660 -33.33 -16.26 -16.13
C ASP A 660 -34.40 -15.29 -16.60
N ILE A 661 -34.90 -14.45 -15.69
CA ILE A 661 -35.77 -13.32 -16.03
C ILE A 661 -34.85 -12.21 -16.53
N THR A 662 -34.67 -12.13 -17.85
CA THR A 662 -33.78 -11.12 -18.46
C THR A 662 -34.39 -9.72 -18.43
N TYR A 663 -35.72 -9.61 -18.43
CA TYR A 663 -36.44 -8.33 -18.44
C TYR A 663 -37.82 -8.45 -17.82
N ALA A 664 -38.26 -7.44 -17.06
CA ALA A 664 -39.63 -7.30 -16.59
C ALA A 664 -39.96 -5.81 -16.42
N ASP A 665 -40.98 -5.30 -17.10
CA ASP A 665 -41.37 -3.88 -17.01
C ASP A 665 -42.87 -3.66 -17.32
N LEU A 666 -43.48 -2.69 -16.65
CA LEU A 666 -44.89 -2.35 -16.77
C LEU A 666 -45.07 -1.12 -17.67
N SER A 667 -45.82 -1.28 -18.76
CA SER A 667 -46.26 -0.12 -19.53
C SER A 667 -47.29 0.69 -18.74
N SER A 668 -46.94 1.92 -18.38
CA SER A 668 -47.82 2.85 -17.67
C SER A 668 -49.05 3.29 -18.49
N MET A 669 -48.99 3.20 -19.82
CA MET A 669 -50.09 3.58 -20.71
C MET A 669 -51.15 2.47 -20.88
N THR A 670 -50.74 1.21 -20.88
CA THR A 670 -51.61 0.07 -21.22
C THR A 670 -51.82 -0.91 -20.07
N ASN A 671 -51.23 -0.64 -18.90
CA ASN A 671 -51.20 -1.52 -17.73
C ASN A 671 -50.84 -2.97 -18.07
N THR A 672 -49.92 -3.13 -19.02
CA THR A 672 -49.44 -4.42 -19.54
C THR A 672 -48.00 -4.64 -19.09
N LEU A 673 -47.77 -5.73 -18.36
CA LEU A 673 -46.45 -6.18 -17.94
C LEU A 673 -45.82 -7.02 -19.05
N THR A 674 -44.63 -6.62 -19.48
CA THR A 674 -43.79 -7.41 -20.42
C THR A 674 -42.69 -8.10 -19.65
N ILE A 675 -42.52 -9.41 -19.86
CA ILE A 675 -41.55 -10.24 -19.16
C ILE A 675 -40.78 -11.06 -20.21
N LYS A 676 -39.45 -10.97 -20.20
CA LYS A 676 -38.59 -11.83 -21.02
C LYS A 676 -37.84 -12.81 -20.14
N ILE A 677 -37.89 -14.07 -20.55
CA ILE A 677 -37.30 -15.19 -19.82
C ILE A 677 -36.43 -15.98 -20.79
N LYS A 678 -35.16 -16.15 -20.49
CA LYS A 678 -34.30 -17.09 -21.23
C LYS A 678 -34.41 -18.44 -20.54
N SER A 679 -34.81 -19.48 -21.26
CA SER A 679 -34.86 -20.86 -20.75
C SER A 679 -33.96 -21.76 -21.60
N THR A 680 -33.32 -22.76 -21.02
CA THR A 680 -32.49 -23.75 -21.73
C THR A 680 -33.27 -25.01 -22.06
N GLN A 681 -34.50 -25.14 -21.56
CA GLN A 681 -35.38 -26.30 -21.75
C GLN A 681 -36.85 -25.90 -21.89
N LEU A 682 -37.68 -26.84 -22.36
CA LEU A 682 -39.13 -26.68 -22.40
C LEU A 682 -39.72 -27.16 -21.08
N LEU A 683 -40.43 -26.29 -20.36
CA LEU A 683 -41.03 -26.63 -19.06
C LEU A 683 -42.22 -25.73 -18.70
N PRO A 684 -43.19 -26.22 -17.91
CA PRO A 684 -44.22 -25.37 -17.33
C PRO A 684 -43.62 -24.46 -16.25
N ALA A 685 -44.10 -23.23 -16.18
CA ALA A 685 -43.72 -22.26 -15.17
C ALA A 685 -44.91 -21.39 -14.76
N ASN A 686 -44.83 -20.82 -13.56
CA ASN A 686 -45.80 -19.90 -13.02
C ASN A 686 -45.14 -18.53 -12.81
N ILE A 687 -45.75 -17.48 -13.33
CA ILE A 687 -45.31 -16.10 -13.17
C ILE A 687 -46.28 -15.39 -12.24
N SER A 688 -45.78 -14.97 -11.08
CA SER A 688 -46.50 -14.15 -10.11
C SER A 688 -45.92 -12.73 -10.04
N ILE A 689 -46.76 -11.74 -9.74
CA ILE A 689 -46.31 -10.43 -9.23
C ILE A 689 -46.58 -10.41 -7.74
N ILE A 690 -45.58 -10.03 -6.95
CA ILE A 690 -45.69 -9.89 -5.51
C ILE A 690 -45.37 -8.46 -5.07
N ASP A 691 -46.07 -7.96 -4.05
CA ASP A 691 -45.70 -6.73 -3.36
C ASP A 691 -44.57 -6.96 -2.33
N MET A 692 -44.12 -5.89 -1.67
CA MET A 692 -43.03 -5.96 -0.68
C MET A 692 -43.33 -6.84 0.54
N ASN A 693 -44.61 -7.13 0.80
CA ASN A 693 -45.03 -8.02 1.88
C ASN A 693 -45.18 -9.48 1.40
N GLY A 694 -44.78 -9.78 0.16
CA GLY A 694 -44.89 -11.10 -0.46
C GLY A 694 -46.30 -11.47 -0.91
N ARG A 695 -47.27 -10.56 -0.83
CA ARG A 695 -48.65 -10.84 -1.27
C ARG A 695 -48.68 -10.88 -2.80
N ILE A 696 -49.25 -11.96 -3.34
CA ILE A 696 -49.46 -12.15 -4.78
C ILE A 696 -50.58 -11.22 -5.25
N VAL A 697 -50.26 -10.31 -6.16
CA VAL A 697 -51.21 -9.34 -6.75
C VAL A 697 -51.59 -9.68 -8.19
N PHE A 698 -50.86 -10.59 -8.83
CA PHE A 698 -51.17 -11.16 -10.12
C PHE A 698 -50.50 -12.53 -10.26
N ASN A 699 -51.10 -13.46 -10.98
CA ASN A 699 -50.54 -14.77 -11.25
C ASN A 699 -50.98 -15.33 -12.61
N THR A 700 -50.08 -15.98 -13.33
CA THR A 700 -50.38 -16.66 -14.60
C THR A 700 -49.47 -17.86 -14.83
N GLU A 701 -50.01 -18.93 -15.40
CA GLU A 701 -49.23 -20.08 -15.87
C GLU A 701 -48.75 -19.85 -17.31
N VAL A 702 -47.53 -20.29 -17.59
CA VAL A 702 -46.90 -20.22 -18.91
C VAL A 702 -46.14 -21.50 -19.22
N GLN A 703 -45.98 -21.80 -20.51
CA GLN A 703 -45.06 -22.82 -20.97
C GLN A 703 -43.80 -22.13 -21.52
N LEU A 704 -42.65 -22.36 -20.89
CA LEU A 704 -41.38 -21.88 -21.39
C LEU A 704 -40.90 -22.78 -22.52
N GLN A 705 -40.37 -22.17 -23.58
CA GLN A 705 -39.66 -22.80 -24.68
C GLN A 705 -38.15 -22.68 -24.45
N LYS A 706 -37.35 -23.59 -25.02
CA LYS A 706 -35.89 -23.42 -25.07
C LYS A 706 -35.56 -22.18 -25.90
N GLY A 707 -34.70 -21.31 -25.37
CA GLY A 707 -34.33 -20.02 -25.93
C GLY A 707 -35.01 -18.85 -25.21
N SER A 708 -35.21 -17.76 -25.95
CA SER A 708 -35.83 -16.53 -25.42
C SER A 708 -37.35 -16.61 -25.49
N ASN A 709 -38.01 -16.36 -24.36
CA ASN A 709 -39.46 -16.29 -24.21
C ASN A 709 -39.86 -14.84 -23.92
N SER A 710 -41.02 -14.41 -24.40
CA SER A 710 -41.57 -13.08 -24.12
C SER A 710 -43.06 -13.18 -23.85
N PHE A 711 -43.50 -12.67 -22.70
CA PHE A 711 -44.88 -12.66 -22.28
C PHE A 711 -45.34 -11.23 -22.06
N ALA A 712 -46.48 -10.85 -22.65
CA ALA A 712 -47.16 -9.61 -22.37
C ALA A 712 -48.51 -9.94 -21.71
N LYS A 713 -48.74 -9.44 -20.49
CA LYS A 713 -49.93 -9.75 -19.70
C LYS A 713 -50.54 -8.45 -19.17
N ALA A 714 -51.82 -8.24 -19.43
CA ALA A 714 -52.59 -7.21 -18.76
C ALA A 714 -52.72 -7.59 -17.28
N ILE A 715 -52.45 -6.64 -16.38
CA ILE A 715 -52.51 -6.86 -14.93
C ILE A 715 -53.54 -5.91 -14.29
N PRO A 716 -54.02 -6.19 -13.06
CA PRO A 716 -54.88 -5.28 -12.34
C PRO A 716 -54.22 -3.92 -12.08
N VAL A 717 -55.03 -2.89 -11.79
CA VAL A 717 -54.50 -1.60 -11.33
C VAL A 717 -53.95 -1.80 -9.91
N LEU A 718 -52.63 -1.70 -9.78
CA LEU A 718 -51.94 -1.91 -8.50
C LEU A 718 -51.81 -0.59 -7.72
N PRO A 719 -51.84 -0.60 -6.37
CA PRO A 719 -51.50 0.56 -5.54
C PRO A 719 -50.07 1.05 -5.74
N GLY A 720 -49.75 2.26 -5.27
CA GLY A 720 -48.37 2.76 -5.22
C GLY A 720 -47.47 1.84 -4.38
N GLY A 721 -46.28 1.48 -4.89
CA GLY A 721 -45.37 0.53 -4.25
C GLY A 721 -44.37 -0.12 -5.19
N ILE A 722 -43.45 -0.92 -4.63
CA ILE A 722 -42.48 -1.73 -5.38
C ILE A 722 -43.05 -3.14 -5.57
N TYR A 723 -42.95 -3.64 -6.80
CA TYR A 723 -43.42 -4.98 -7.17
C TYR A 723 -42.27 -5.82 -7.74
N PHE A 724 -42.33 -7.12 -7.49
CA PHE A 724 -41.38 -8.11 -7.97
C PHE A 724 -42.09 -9.13 -8.86
N VAL A 725 -41.44 -9.54 -9.95
CA VAL A 725 -41.83 -10.74 -10.70
C VAL A 725 -41.19 -11.94 -10.03
N ARG A 726 -41.99 -12.92 -9.69
CA ARG A 726 -41.56 -14.23 -9.22
C ARG A 726 -41.89 -15.27 -10.28
N LEU A 727 -40.88 -15.93 -10.81
CA LEU A 727 -41.00 -17.11 -11.65
C LEU A 727 -40.84 -18.35 -10.77
N PHE A 728 -41.81 -19.25 -10.83
CA PHE A 728 -41.81 -20.51 -10.10
C PHE A 728 -41.86 -21.66 -11.10
N THR A 729 -40.97 -22.62 -10.96
CA THR A 729 -40.96 -23.88 -11.73
C THR A 729 -40.99 -25.06 -10.76
N ALA A 730 -41.01 -26.29 -11.28
CA ALA A 730 -40.91 -27.48 -10.41
C ALA A 730 -39.59 -27.55 -9.62
N ASN A 731 -38.52 -26.90 -10.12
CA ASN A 731 -37.17 -27.06 -9.58
C ASN A 731 -36.63 -25.81 -8.88
N GLU A 732 -37.15 -24.62 -9.19
CA GLU A 732 -36.59 -23.36 -8.68
C GLU A 732 -37.62 -22.22 -8.62
N THR A 733 -37.31 -21.22 -7.79
CA THR A 733 -38.03 -19.94 -7.71
C THR A 733 -37.06 -18.80 -7.96
N ILE A 734 -37.33 -17.97 -8.95
CA ILE A 734 -36.53 -16.78 -9.28
C ILE A 734 -37.37 -15.56 -9.00
N VAL A 735 -36.84 -14.61 -8.22
CA VAL A 735 -37.51 -13.33 -7.93
C VAL A 735 -36.66 -12.21 -8.49
N LYS A 736 -37.25 -11.34 -9.30
CA LYS A 736 -36.60 -10.13 -9.82
C LYS A 736 -37.48 -8.93 -9.57
N ARG A 737 -36.88 -7.82 -9.14
CA ARG A 737 -37.59 -6.53 -9.07
C ARG A 737 -38.14 -6.19 -10.46
N ALA A 738 -39.43 -5.88 -10.52
CA ALA A 738 -40.14 -5.63 -11.77
C ALA A 738 -40.22 -4.13 -12.06
N PHE A 739 -40.99 -3.41 -11.23
CA PHE A 739 -41.30 -2.00 -11.42
C PHE A 739 -41.71 -1.35 -10.09
N SER A 740 -41.71 -0.02 -10.06
CA SER A 740 -42.28 0.78 -8.98
C SER A 740 -43.43 1.62 -9.52
N LYS A 741 -44.53 1.69 -8.77
CA LYS A 741 -45.66 2.56 -9.08
C LYS A 741 -45.67 3.73 -8.10
N SER A 742 -45.61 4.96 -8.60
CA SER A 742 -45.91 6.15 -7.78
C SER A 742 -47.41 6.18 -7.45
N GLN A 743 -47.76 6.78 -6.32
CA GLN A 743 -49.18 7.02 -5.97
C GLN A 743 -49.87 7.91 -7.00
#